data_AF-A0A1Q7RKM4-F1
#
_entry.id   AF-A0A1Q7RKM4-F1
#
_cell.length_a   1.000
_cell.length_b   1.000
_cell.length_c   1.000
_cell.angle_alpha   90.00
_cell.angle_beta   90.00
_cell.angle_gamma   90.00
#
_symmetry.space_group_name_H-M   'P 1'
#
loop_
_entity.id
_entity.type
_entity.pdbx_description
1 polymer ?
#
loop_
_entity_poly.entity_id
_entity_poly.type
_entity_poly.pdbx_seq_one_letter_code
_entity_poly.pdbx_strand_id
1 'polypeptide(L)'
;MFLVGIAVFPGSAFLPGTPDRTGTEAAAPPTIEAIGELIRTGHYPEAEAAARQLLPQVEAAHGPGSIQVAALLDLLVGALWQGGRAKGPDTRALAERALAIKEQVDGPSHPGVAVSLNALAMVLKEQGEFAQARSLYERALHIREQAFGPDDPQVADSLHSLAGLLLRSGDYEAALPLYRRALALREKVLGPDHADVAKSLNNLALLLWNMGEYAEAGPLYERAVRILEKLLGSDHPLVARGLANSALNLWSMGDYNGAKPLYERARTILEKTLGPENADVATVIDYQALLFHDAGDDGQARVLYRKAQAIFEHALGDDPRLAESLHNLAVLERDAGELDEARRLFDRSLAILEKVDGPGHPDVAKGLNALGLLLRDAGDEDGARSVLERALRIRQNTYGPDHPAVGETLLNLAQVLDAGGDPVGALDAALRAERIGREHLRHSVRGLSERQALGYAAVRTSGLGLALSLAAEAVDPDARRKVWDVFTQSRALVLDEMAARHRAVHGVQDSAVEQLAQSLDSTRRRLATLAIRGPEGEPPEVYRRLMDEARREEEDAERSLALRSAAFRHDQARAGVGLADILAALPPDSALVAYAYRGAVERPGPPSGARPESRGEDPCYLAFAVGPREVNPSLVRLGSAGEIDGLVRRWREAVGTAPGVVRVARRRAEDDYRQAGEALRRVIWDPLAPHLQGARRIFVVPDGSISLVNLATLPEGDAYLLESDAVIHYLSAERDLVHPYEEPAPGEGLLIIGAPDFDARASSSPIGPQSAARRPPARARDRGARRDGSFSAPERGRGLEAHCADFRSMRFSPLPGARAEAEEVAAAWRRGGVQSGATGGVLRLTGSAAGKAAFKQAAAGHRVLHLATHAFFLDDLRP
;
A
#
# COMPACT_ATOMS: atom_id res chain seq x y z
N MET A 1 12.16 -2.78 -10.44
CA MET A 1 13.04 -1.66 -10.83
C MET A 1 14.19 -1.64 -9.82
N PHE A 2 15.44 -1.85 -10.25
CA PHE A 2 16.57 -1.72 -9.32
C PHE A 2 16.97 -0.25 -9.24
N LEU A 3 16.68 0.40 -8.12
CA LEU A 3 17.37 1.62 -7.70
C LEU A 3 18.80 1.27 -7.30
N VAL A 4 19.74 2.18 -7.55
CA VAL A 4 21.15 1.97 -7.22
C VAL A 4 21.34 2.19 -5.72
N GLY A 5 21.44 1.09 -4.98
CA GLY A 5 21.97 1.12 -3.61
C GLY A 5 23.44 1.57 -3.63
N ILE A 6 23.84 2.41 -2.68
CA ILE A 6 25.26 2.74 -2.50
C ILE A 6 25.83 1.70 -1.55
N ALA A 7 26.55 0.72 -2.09
CA ALA A 7 27.02 -0.44 -1.34
C ALA A 7 28.50 -0.30 -0.88
N VAL A 8 28.88 -1.07 0.14
CA VAL A 8 30.19 -1.01 0.80
C VAL A 8 30.82 -2.40 0.86
N PHE A 9 32.11 -2.49 0.54
CA PHE A 9 32.91 -3.67 0.86
C PHE A 9 33.38 -3.61 2.33
N PRO A 10 33.13 -4.64 3.16
CA PRO A 10 33.57 -4.67 4.55
C PRO A 10 35.09 -4.77 4.63
N GLY A 11 35.75 -3.75 5.21
CA GLY A 11 37.22 -3.71 5.38
C GLY A 11 37.94 -2.57 4.64
N SER A 12 37.21 -1.67 3.98
CA SER A 12 37.79 -0.45 3.38
C SER A 12 38.13 0.66 4.41
N ALA A 13 37.70 0.48 5.67
CA ALA A 13 38.12 1.26 6.82
C ALA A 13 39.01 0.38 7.72
N PHE A 14 40.14 0.93 8.18
CA PHE A 14 41.20 0.32 9.03
C PHE A 14 42.47 -0.16 8.32
N LEU A 15 43.28 0.80 7.86
CA LEU A 15 44.72 0.85 8.18
C LEU A 15 45.04 2.27 8.71
N PRO A 16 45.82 2.43 9.80
CA PRO A 16 46.16 3.74 10.35
C PRO A 16 47.07 4.50 9.38
N GLY A 17 46.65 5.71 8.99
CA GLY A 17 47.32 6.49 7.94
C GLY A 17 48.73 6.95 8.29
N THR A 18 49.56 7.14 7.25
CA THR A 18 50.80 7.94 7.30
C THR A 18 51.09 8.59 5.92
N PRO A 19 52.07 9.51 5.79
CA PRO A 19 51.86 10.85 5.27
C PRO A 19 52.09 11.00 3.76
N ASP A 20 51.57 12.12 3.27
CA ASP A 20 51.73 12.71 1.95
C ASP A 20 53.16 12.53 1.35
N ARG A 21 53.25 11.89 0.18
CA ARG A 21 54.46 11.88 -0.65
C ARG A 21 54.10 12.09 -2.11
N THR A 22 54.17 13.34 -2.53
CA THR A 22 54.35 13.74 -3.93
C THR A 22 55.74 13.38 -4.40
N GLY A 23 55.87 12.49 -5.39
CA GLY A 23 57.14 12.24 -6.07
C GLY A 23 57.10 10.99 -6.95
N THR A 24 57.27 11.18 -8.26
CA THR A 24 57.41 10.14 -9.28
C THR A 24 58.68 9.30 -9.06
N GLU A 25 58.53 8.03 -8.68
CA GLU A 25 59.60 7.02 -8.70
C GLU A 25 59.02 5.65 -9.12
N ALA A 26 59.87 4.82 -9.74
CA ALA A 26 59.54 3.53 -10.34
C ALA A 26 58.69 2.63 -9.42
N ALA A 27 57.67 1.98 -10.00
CA ALA A 27 56.66 1.20 -9.28
C ALA A 27 57.30 0.14 -8.35
N ALA A 28 57.27 0.42 -7.05
CA ALA A 28 57.53 -0.55 -6.00
C ALA A 28 56.55 -1.75 -6.14
N PRO A 29 56.90 -2.97 -5.69
CA PRO A 29 55.98 -4.09 -5.70
C PRO A 29 54.68 -3.72 -4.96
N PRO A 30 53.50 -4.10 -5.47
CA PRO A 30 52.22 -3.71 -4.87
C PRO A 30 52.16 -4.21 -3.42
N THR A 31 51.75 -3.35 -2.49
CA THR A 31 51.52 -3.73 -1.09
C THR A 31 50.03 -3.99 -0.86
N ILE A 32 49.68 -4.73 0.19
CA ILE A 32 48.28 -4.94 0.62
C ILE A 32 47.56 -3.59 0.82
N GLU A 33 48.26 -2.60 1.37
CA GLU A 33 47.74 -1.25 1.59
C GLU A 33 47.45 -0.50 0.28
N ALA A 34 48.35 -0.59 -0.71
CA ALA A 34 48.15 0.01 -2.03
C ALA A 34 46.96 -0.61 -2.77
N ILE A 35 46.71 -1.91 -2.61
CA ILE A 35 45.52 -2.58 -3.16
C ILE A 35 44.25 -2.03 -2.49
N GLY A 36 44.27 -1.85 -1.17
CA GLY A 36 43.16 -1.21 -0.44
C GLY A 36 42.87 0.22 -0.91
N GLU A 37 43.91 0.99 -1.22
CA GLU A 37 43.79 2.34 -1.81
C GLU A 37 43.14 2.32 -3.19
N LEU A 38 43.57 1.41 -4.07
CA LEU A 38 43.00 1.25 -5.40
C LEU A 38 41.50 0.93 -5.32
N ILE A 39 41.09 0.03 -4.42
CA ILE A 39 39.67 -0.26 -4.18
C ILE A 39 38.93 0.99 -3.70
N ARG A 40 39.49 1.75 -2.75
CA ARG A 40 38.82 2.94 -2.20
C ARG A 40 38.66 4.06 -3.22
N THR A 41 39.60 4.16 -4.16
CA THR A 41 39.60 5.16 -5.24
C THR A 41 38.87 4.69 -6.50
N GLY A 42 38.30 3.48 -6.51
CA GLY A 42 37.48 2.96 -7.61
C GLY A 42 38.25 2.27 -8.73
N HIS A 43 39.55 2.05 -8.58
CA HIS A 43 40.45 1.40 -9.52
C HIS A 43 40.43 -0.13 -9.34
N TYR A 44 39.25 -0.73 -9.50
CA TYR A 44 39.02 -2.15 -9.19
C TYR A 44 39.78 -3.13 -10.10
N PRO A 45 39.88 -2.91 -11.43
CA PRO A 45 40.68 -3.78 -12.30
C PRO A 45 42.17 -3.75 -11.93
N GLU A 46 42.73 -2.58 -11.62
CA GLU A 46 44.11 -2.46 -11.15
C GLU A 46 44.30 -3.14 -9.79
N ALA A 47 43.33 -2.98 -8.87
CA ALA A 47 43.37 -3.64 -7.56
C ALA A 47 43.35 -5.17 -7.70
N GLU A 48 42.51 -5.71 -8.58
CA GLU A 48 42.45 -7.15 -8.87
C GLU A 48 43.79 -7.65 -9.43
N ALA A 49 44.32 -6.98 -10.45
CA ALA A 49 45.57 -7.35 -11.08
C ALA A 49 46.74 -7.32 -10.08
N ALA A 50 46.83 -6.25 -9.27
CA ALA A 50 47.83 -6.10 -8.23
C ALA A 50 47.70 -7.18 -7.14
N ALA A 51 46.48 -7.51 -6.71
CA ALA A 51 46.24 -8.54 -5.72
C ALA A 51 46.64 -9.94 -6.24
N ARG A 52 46.31 -10.26 -7.50
CA ARG A 52 46.71 -11.52 -8.14
C ARG A 52 48.22 -11.62 -8.32
N GLN A 53 48.89 -10.51 -8.65
CA GLN A 53 50.35 -10.46 -8.78
C GLN A 53 51.06 -10.63 -7.43
N LEU A 54 50.49 -10.06 -6.36
CA LEU A 54 51.07 -10.10 -5.02
C LEU A 54 50.86 -11.45 -4.32
N LEU A 55 49.77 -12.14 -4.60
CA LEU A 55 49.37 -13.36 -3.89
C LEU A 55 50.47 -14.44 -3.81
N PRO A 56 51.13 -14.85 -4.91
CA PRO A 56 52.19 -15.86 -4.84
C PRO A 56 53.40 -15.43 -3.98
N GLN A 57 53.68 -14.11 -3.93
CA GLN A 57 54.81 -13.56 -3.17
C GLN A 57 54.50 -13.61 -1.66
N VAL A 58 53.27 -13.26 -1.28
CA VAL A 58 52.80 -13.31 0.12
C VAL A 58 52.72 -14.77 0.60
N GLU A 59 52.25 -15.69 -0.25
CA GLU A 59 52.23 -17.12 0.04
C GLU A 59 53.64 -17.69 0.25
N ALA A 60 54.62 -17.29 -0.55
CA ALA A 60 56.01 -17.72 -0.39
C ALA A 60 56.67 -17.14 0.88
N ALA A 61 56.34 -15.90 1.24
CA ALA A 61 56.95 -15.21 2.39
C ALA A 61 56.35 -15.65 3.74
N HIS A 62 55.04 -15.87 3.80
CA HIS A 62 54.31 -16.10 5.06
C HIS A 62 53.66 -17.48 5.16
N GLY A 63 53.63 -18.24 4.07
CA GLY A 63 52.93 -19.52 3.96
C GLY A 63 51.48 -19.35 3.48
N PRO A 64 50.93 -20.37 2.79
CA PRO A 64 49.62 -20.30 2.13
C PRO A 64 48.41 -20.24 3.08
N GLY A 65 48.62 -20.54 4.37
CA GLY A 65 47.62 -20.48 5.44
C GLY A 65 47.83 -19.33 6.42
N SER A 66 48.52 -18.27 6.02
CA SER A 66 48.79 -17.11 6.88
C SER A 66 47.67 -16.06 6.85
N ILE A 67 47.58 -15.26 7.91
CA ILE A 67 46.58 -14.18 8.01
C ILE A 67 46.76 -13.11 6.92
N GLN A 68 48.00 -12.89 6.45
CA GLN A 68 48.32 -11.99 5.33
C GLN A 68 47.73 -12.49 4.02
N VAL A 69 47.77 -13.81 3.78
CA VAL A 69 47.10 -14.41 2.62
C VAL A 69 45.59 -14.24 2.72
N ALA A 70 44.98 -14.51 3.89
CA ALA A 70 43.55 -14.32 4.08
C ALA A 70 43.10 -12.87 3.85
N ALA A 71 43.85 -11.89 4.39
CA ALA A 71 43.55 -10.47 4.19
C ALA A 71 43.65 -10.06 2.71
N LEU A 72 44.66 -10.55 1.98
CA LEU A 72 44.80 -10.29 0.56
C LEU A 72 43.68 -10.94 -0.27
N LEU A 73 43.24 -12.14 0.10
CA LEU A 73 42.10 -12.82 -0.52
C LEU A 73 40.80 -12.05 -0.29
N ASP A 74 40.55 -11.54 0.92
CA ASP A 74 39.37 -10.69 1.19
C ASP A 74 39.39 -9.44 0.29
N LEU A 75 40.54 -8.75 0.17
CA LEU A 75 40.68 -7.58 -0.72
C LEU A 75 40.45 -7.94 -2.19
N LEU A 76 40.98 -9.07 -2.65
CA LEU A 76 40.76 -9.56 -4.01
C LEU A 76 39.28 -9.84 -4.27
N VAL A 77 38.60 -10.50 -3.34
CA VAL A 77 37.14 -10.70 -3.40
C VAL A 77 36.41 -9.36 -3.47
N GLY A 78 36.89 -8.35 -2.73
CA GLY A 78 36.31 -7.01 -2.78
C GLY A 78 36.52 -6.26 -4.09
N ALA A 79 37.71 -6.35 -4.67
CA ALA A 79 37.99 -5.81 -6.00
C ALA A 79 37.10 -6.48 -7.05
N LEU A 80 36.98 -7.81 -7.00
CA LEU A 80 36.11 -8.59 -7.88
C LEU A 80 34.63 -8.19 -7.71
N TRP A 81 34.17 -8.00 -6.48
CA TRP A 81 32.79 -7.62 -6.20
C TRP A 81 32.46 -6.20 -6.72
N GLN A 82 33.27 -5.21 -6.35
CA GLN A 82 33.08 -3.82 -6.79
C GLN A 82 33.25 -3.66 -8.31
N GLY A 83 34.11 -4.47 -8.93
CA GLY A 83 34.29 -4.53 -10.38
C GLY A 83 33.20 -5.31 -11.13
N GLY A 84 32.13 -5.76 -10.45
CA GLY A 84 31.01 -6.49 -11.07
C GLY A 84 31.31 -7.96 -11.40
N ARG A 85 32.45 -8.50 -10.97
CA ARG A 85 32.93 -9.87 -11.23
C ARG A 85 32.76 -10.81 -10.04
N ALA A 86 31.94 -10.43 -9.05
CA ALA A 86 31.70 -11.25 -7.86
C ALA A 86 31.10 -12.63 -8.14
N LYS A 87 30.34 -12.76 -9.24
CA LYS A 87 29.65 -14.01 -9.61
C LYS A 87 30.57 -15.05 -10.25
N GLY A 88 31.84 -14.71 -10.52
CA GLY A 88 32.80 -15.64 -11.11
C GLY A 88 33.03 -16.90 -10.25
N PRO A 89 33.24 -18.08 -10.86
CA PRO A 89 33.36 -19.36 -10.15
C PRO A 89 34.53 -19.38 -9.14
N ASP A 90 35.60 -18.63 -9.44
CA ASP A 90 36.77 -18.56 -8.57
C ASP A 90 36.55 -17.67 -7.34
N THR A 91 35.63 -16.69 -7.38
CA THR A 91 35.45 -15.71 -6.31
C THR A 91 34.92 -16.35 -5.03
N ARG A 92 34.00 -17.31 -5.16
CA ARG A 92 33.50 -18.10 -4.02
C ARG A 92 34.63 -18.89 -3.36
N ALA A 93 35.44 -19.59 -4.16
CA ALA A 93 36.57 -20.36 -3.64
C ALA A 93 37.61 -19.47 -2.93
N LEU A 94 37.86 -18.27 -3.45
CA LEU A 94 38.76 -17.29 -2.80
C LEU A 94 38.19 -16.84 -1.44
N ALA A 95 36.88 -16.56 -1.36
CA ALA A 95 36.22 -16.16 -0.12
C ALA A 95 36.14 -17.30 0.90
N GLU A 96 35.82 -18.53 0.48
CA GLU A 96 35.83 -19.73 1.32
C GLU A 96 37.24 -20.02 1.85
N ARG A 97 38.26 -19.86 1.00
CA ARG A 97 39.66 -20.01 1.40
C ARG A 97 40.07 -18.96 2.43
N ALA A 98 39.72 -17.69 2.22
CA ALA A 98 40.01 -16.62 3.18
C ALA A 98 39.37 -16.93 4.54
N LEU A 99 38.10 -17.33 4.54
CA LEU A 99 37.36 -17.71 5.74
C LEU A 99 38.02 -18.89 6.46
N ALA A 100 38.33 -19.98 5.76
CA ALA A 100 38.95 -21.17 6.34
C ALA A 100 40.30 -20.86 6.99
N ILE A 101 41.13 -20.03 6.35
CA ILE A 101 42.41 -19.60 6.92
C ILE A 101 42.19 -18.80 8.21
N LYS A 102 41.26 -17.83 8.23
CA LYS A 102 41.01 -17.04 9.43
C LYS A 102 40.42 -17.85 10.58
N GLU A 103 39.51 -18.77 10.30
CA GLU A 103 38.95 -19.67 11.31
C GLU A 103 40.03 -20.57 11.92
N GLN A 104 40.99 -21.03 11.12
CA GLN A 104 42.09 -21.86 11.57
C GLN A 104 43.13 -21.07 12.40
N VAL A 105 43.46 -19.84 11.97
CA VAL A 105 44.52 -19.03 12.59
C VAL A 105 44.02 -18.31 13.84
N ASP A 106 42.87 -17.64 13.75
CA ASP A 106 42.36 -16.77 14.82
C ASP A 106 41.25 -17.42 15.67
N GLY A 107 40.65 -18.51 15.17
CA GLY A 107 39.49 -19.17 15.78
C GLY A 107 38.14 -18.64 15.28
N PRO A 108 37.06 -19.45 15.36
CA PRO A 108 35.78 -19.19 14.67
C PRO A 108 34.97 -18.00 15.21
N SER A 109 35.34 -17.46 16.38
CA SER A 109 34.68 -16.32 17.04
C SER A 109 35.52 -15.03 16.97
N HIS A 110 36.66 -15.03 16.26
CA HIS A 110 37.50 -13.84 16.16
C HIS A 110 36.86 -12.78 15.24
N PRO A 111 36.94 -11.48 15.55
CA PRO A 111 36.39 -10.41 14.70
C PRO A 111 36.88 -10.42 13.25
N GLY A 112 38.11 -10.89 13.02
CA GLY A 112 38.67 -11.04 11.67
C GLY A 112 37.88 -12.01 10.80
N VAL A 113 37.25 -13.05 11.39
CA VAL A 113 36.38 -14.02 10.72
C VAL A 113 35.11 -13.35 10.20
N ALA A 114 34.57 -12.35 10.91
CA ALA A 114 33.38 -11.62 10.46
C ALA A 114 33.58 -10.88 9.13
N VAL A 115 34.81 -10.44 8.82
CA VAL A 115 35.14 -9.82 7.52
C VAL A 115 34.99 -10.84 6.38
N SER A 116 35.59 -12.02 6.52
CA SER A 116 35.53 -13.07 5.49
C SER A 116 34.14 -13.70 5.39
N LEU A 117 33.41 -13.83 6.51
CA LEU A 117 32.00 -14.23 6.52
C LEU A 117 31.14 -13.25 5.70
N ASN A 118 31.30 -11.93 5.93
CA ASN A 118 30.57 -10.94 5.14
C ASN A 118 30.97 -10.98 3.65
N ALA A 119 32.26 -11.15 3.34
CA ALA A 119 32.73 -11.25 1.96
C ALA A 119 32.12 -12.46 1.22
N LEU A 120 32.13 -13.63 1.86
CA LEU A 120 31.47 -14.83 1.32
C LEU A 120 29.95 -14.65 1.20
N ALA A 121 29.32 -14.06 2.21
CA ALA A 121 27.89 -13.76 2.18
C ALA A 121 27.50 -12.81 1.02
N MET A 122 28.35 -11.84 0.69
CA MET A 122 28.13 -10.96 -0.46
C MET A 122 28.21 -11.72 -1.78
N VAL A 123 29.18 -12.62 -1.93
CA VAL A 123 29.31 -13.46 -3.13
C VAL A 123 28.07 -14.32 -3.29
N LEU A 124 27.64 -15.01 -2.22
CA LEU A 124 26.44 -15.84 -2.22
C LEU A 124 25.17 -15.03 -2.52
N LYS A 125 25.05 -13.81 -1.97
CA LYS A 125 23.95 -12.89 -2.28
C LYS A 125 23.92 -12.53 -3.78
N GLU A 126 25.06 -12.20 -4.40
CA GLU A 126 25.09 -11.91 -5.84
C GLU A 126 24.86 -13.16 -6.71
N GLN A 127 25.08 -14.36 -6.17
CA GLN A 127 24.74 -15.64 -6.81
C GLN A 127 23.27 -16.05 -6.59
N GLY A 128 22.50 -15.29 -5.81
CA GLY A 128 21.11 -15.61 -5.47
C GLY A 128 20.93 -16.64 -4.34
N GLU A 129 22.01 -17.07 -3.68
CA GLU A 129 21.99 -18.01 -2.54
C GLU A 129 21.65 -17.28 -1.23
N PHE A 130 20.47 -16.65 -1.17
CA PHE A 130 20.10 -15.73 -0.08
C PHE A 130 20.05 -16.38 1.31
N ALA A 131 19.58 -17.62 1.42
CA ALA A 131 19.49 -18.32 2.71
C ALA A 131 20.87 -18.57 3.33
N GLN A 132 21.84 -19.00 2.51
CA GLN A 132 23.22 -19.20 2.98
C GLN A 132 23.88 -17.86 3.30
N ALA A 133 23.70 -16.84 2.46
CA ALA A 133 24.19 -15.49 2.74
C ALA A 133 23.65 -14.95 4.06
N ARG A 134 22.36 -15.18 4.37
CA ARG A 134 21.72 -14.74 5.62
C ARG A 134 22.41 -15.33 6.84
N SER A 135 22.61 -16.64 6.84
CA SER A 135 23.29 -17.34 7.94
C SER A 135 24.70 -16.78 8.20
N LEU A 136 25.46 -16.50 7.14
CA LEU A 136 26.80 -15.93 7.26
C LEU A 136 26.79 -14.49 7.79
N TYR A 137 25.87 -13.63 7.31
CA TYR A 137 25.73 -12.27 7.83
C TYR A 137 25.27 -12.23 9.29
N GLU A 138 24.31 -13.08 9.67
CA GLU A 138 23.85 -13.20 11.06
C GLU A 138 24.99 -13.65 11.98
N ARG A 139 25.79 -14.63 11.53
CA ARG A 139 27.00 -15.06 12.25
C ARG A 139 28.03 -13.95 12.37
N ALA A 140 28.31 -13.22 11.28
CA ALA A 140 29.25 -12.10 11.29
C ALA A 140 28.79 -10.96 12.22
N LEU A 141 27.49 -10.67 12.23
CA LEU A 141 26.87 -9.70 13.15
C LEU A 141 27.06 -10.16 14.60
N HIS A 142 26.74 -11.42 14.92
CA HIS A 142 26.87 -11.97 16.26
C HIS A 142 28.31 -11.90 16.79
N ILE A 143 29.30 -12.27 15.96
CA ILE A 143 30.73 -12.19 16.32
C ILE A 143 31.13 -10.76 16.67
N ARG A 144 30.72 -9.77 15.85
CA ARG A 144 31.06 -8.37 16.10
C ARG A 144 30.36 -7.80 17.33
N GLU A 145 29.09 -8.14 17.55
CA GLU A 145 28.37 -7.72 18.76
C GLU A 145 28.99 -8.30 20.02
N GLN A 146 29.45 -9.55 20.00
CA GLN A 146 30.15 -10.16 21.14
C GLN A 146 31.52 -9.53 21.40
N ALA A 147 32.28 -9.22 20.35
CA ALA A 147 33.65 -8.74 20.50
C ALA A 147 33.74 -7.24 20.86
N PHE A 148 32.86 -6.41 20.30
CA PHE A 148 32.94 -4.96 20.43
C PHE A 148 31.75 -4.33 21.17
N GLY A 149 30.69 -5.10 21.40
CA GLY A 149 29.44 -4.62 21.95
C GLY A 149 28.46 -4.14 20.87
N PRO A 150 27.16 -4.04 21.21
CA PRO A 150 26.09 -3.78 20.25
C PRO A 150 26.09 -2.35 19.66
N ASP A 151 26.86 -1.44 20.26
CA ASP A 151 26.94 -0.02 19.89
C ASP A 151 28.20 0.33 19.08
N ASP A 152 29.03 -0.65 18.73
CA ASP A 152 30.28 -0.42 18.02
C ASP A 152 30.05 -0.11 16.52
N PRO A 153 30.81 0.82 15.90
CA PRO A 153 30.72 1.11 14.46
C PRO A 153 30.82 -0.10 13.54
N GLN A 154 31.62 -1.10 13.89
CA GLN A 154 31.79 -2.30 13.06
C GLN A 154 30.52 -3.17 13.04
N VAL A 155 29.65 -3.04 14.04
CA VAL A 155 28.32 -3.66 14.05
C VAL A 155 27.43 -3.00 12.99
N ALA A 156 27.55 -1.70 12.76
CA ALA A 156 26.76 -0.98 11.75
C ALA A 156 26.98 -1.53 10.33
N ASP A 157 28.19 -1.97 9.99
CA ASP A 157 28.49 -2.58 8.70
C ASP A 157 27.79 -3.93 8.53
N SER A 158 27.83 -4.80 9.53
CA SER A 158 27.13 -6.09 9.47
C SER A 158 25.62 -5.92 9.42
N LEU A 159 25.06 -4.99 10.21
CA LEU A 159 23.65 -4.63 10.16
C LEU A 159 23.25 -4.14 8.77
N HIS A 160 24.06 -3.26 8.18
CA HIS A 160 23.81 -2.72 6.85
C HIS A 160 23.88 -3.80 5.75
N SER A 161 24.85 -4.70 5.81
CA SER A 161 24.98 -5.79 4.85
C SER A 161 23.84 -6.82 4.97
N LEU A 162 23.44 -7.18 6.20
CA LEU A 162 22.28 -8.04 6.45
C LEU A 162 21.00 -7.37 5.95
N ALA A 163 20.79 -6.08 6.25
CA ALA A 163 19.65 -5.31 5.75
C ALA A 163 19.63 -5.25 4.22
N GLY A 164 20.79 -5.10 3.57
CA GLY A 164 20.92 -5.12 2.11
C GLY A 164 20.58 -6.48 1.49
N LEU A 165 20.92 -7.58 2.16
CA LEU A 165 20.48 -8.91 1.75
C LEU A 165 18.96 -9.04 1.89
N LEU A 166 18.40 -8.65 3.03
CA LEU A 166 16.96 -8.75 3.30
C LEU A 166 16.15 -7.90 2.31
N LEU A 167 16.64 -6.70 1.99
CA LEU A 167 16.11 -5.89 0.89
C LEU A 167 16.14 -6.65 -0.44
N ARG A 168 17.27 -7.26 -0.82
CA ARG A 168 17.39 -8.03 -2.08
C ARG A 168 16.53 -9.29 -2.10
N SER A 169 16.28 -9.91 -0.95
CA SER A 169 15.42 -11.09 -0.82
C SER A 169 13.94 -10.76 -0.62
N GLY A 170 13.57 -9.47 -0.59
CA GLY A 170 12.19 -9.00 -0.39
C GLY A 170 11.68 -9.00 1.05
N ASP A 171 12.54 -9.29 2.03
CA ASP A 171 12.21 -9.28 3.47
C ASP A 171 12.37 -7.86 4.05
N TYR A 172 11.54 -6.94 3.54
CA TYR A 172 11.65 -5.50 3.82
C TYR A 172 11.43 -5.15 5.30
N GLU A 173 10.51 -5.85 5.97
CA GLU A 173 10.19 -5.66 7.38
C GLU A 173 11.38 -6.01 8.29
N ALA A 174 12.09 -7.10 8.00
CA ALA A 174 13.29 -7.44 8.74
C ALA A 174 14.46 -6.49 8.42
N ALA A 175 14.51 -5.92 7.21
CA ALA A 175 15.56 -4.98 6.82
C ALA A 175 15.42 -3.60 7.51
N LEU A 176 14.19 -3.13 7.73
CA LEU A 176 13.89 -1.79 8.25
C LEU A 176 14.55 -1.48 9.61
N PRO A 177 14.38 -2.30 10.67
CA PRO A 177 15.00 -2.03 11.97
C PRO A 177 16.53 -2.10 11.88
N LEU A 178 17.10 -2.94 11.01
CA LEU A 178 18.54 -3.06 10.84
C LEU A 178 19.15 -1.83 10.17
N TYR A 179 18.53 -1.30 9.10
CA TYR A 179 18.99 -0.05 8.48
C TYR A 179 18.86 1.14 9.42
N ARG A 180 17.76 1.25 10.17
CA ARG A 180 17.58 2.32 11.17
C ARG A 180 18.65 2.25 12.27
N ARG A 181 18.95 1.06 12.79
CA ARG A 181 20.00 0.86 13.78
C ARG A 181 21.38 1.19 13.22
N ALA A 182 21.70 0.71 12.01
CA ALA A 182 22.98 1.02 11.35
C ALA A 182 23.16 2.53 11.11
N LEU A 183 22.10 3.23 10.68
CA LEU A 183 22.11 4.69 10.50
C LEU A 183 22.39 5.40 11.83
N ALA A 184 21.66 5.06 12.90
CA ALA A 184 21.82 5.69 14.21
C ALA A 184 23.25 5.50 14.78
N LEU A 185 23.83 4.30 14.61
CA LEU A 185 25.21 4.02 15.03
C LEU A 185 26.22 4.88 14.23
N ARG A 186 26.05 4.96 12.91
CA ARG A 186 26.93 5.77 12.04
C ARG A 186 26.82 7.26 12.34
N GLU A 187 25.61 7.78 12.59
CA GLU A 187 25.41 9.18 12.99
C GLU A 187 26.07 9.50 14.33
N LYS A 188 25.94 8.59 15.32
CA LYS A 188 26.53 8.75 16.66
C LYS A 188 28.06 8.83 16.60
N VAL A 189 28.69 8.01 15.76
CA VAL A 189 30.16 7.86 15.78
C VAL A 189 30.87 8.71 14.72
N LEU A 190 30.32 8.81 13.52
CA LEU A 190 30.95 9.53 12.40
C LEU A 190 30.42 10.97 12.26
N GLY A 191 29.30 11.28 12.92
CA GLY A 191 28.58 12.53 12.78
C GLY A 191 27.54 12.51 11.65
N PRO A 192 26.55 13.42 11.69
CA PRO A 192 25.38 13.39 10.81
C PRO A 192 25.66 13.76 9.34
N ASP A 193 26.84 14.32 9.05
CA ASP A 193 27.29 14.79 7.73
C ASP A 193 28.34 13.86 7.10
N HIS A 194 28.54 12.65 7.63
CA HIS A 194 29.54 11.72 7.09
C HIS A 194 29.04 11.00 5.83
N ALA A 195 29.96 10.61 4.93
CA ALA A 195 29.63 9.92 3.68
C ALA A 195 28.85 8.61 3.92
N ASP A 196 29.22 7.82 4.93
CA ASP A 196 28.52 6.58 5.27
C ASP A 196 27.12 6.79 5.86
N VAL A 197 26.86 7.97 6.44
CA VAL A 197 25.51 8.38 6.83
C VAL A 197 24.69 8.63 5.56
N ALA A 198 25.21 9.35 4.57
CA ALA A 198 24.54 9.54 3.29
C ALA A 198 24.21 8.21 2.59
N LYS A 199 25.12 7.23 2.61
CA LYS A 199 24.87 5.88 2.07
C LYS A 199 23.75 5.16 2.80
N SER A 200 23.76 5.22 4.14
CA SER A 200 22.74 4.60 4.99
C SER A 200 21.37 5.21 4.75
N LEU A 201 21.31 6.54 4.62
CA LEU A 201 20.09 7.29 4.27
C LEU A 201 19.57 6.86 2.89
N ASN A 202 20.43 6.77 1.87
CA ASN A 202 20.03 6.34 0.53
C ASN A 202 19.47 4.91 0.52
N ASN A 203 20.10 3.96 1.23
CA ASN A 203 19.65 2.57 1.24
C ASN A 203 18.40 2.35 2.12
N LEU A 204 18.24 3.14 3.19
CA LEU A 204 16.99 3.19 3.95
C LEU A 204 15.85 3.81 3.11
N ALA A 205 16.13 4.89 2.38
CA ALA A 205 15.17 5.50 1.46
C ALA A 205 14.75 4.51 0.36
N LEU A 206 15.70 3.74 -0.16
CA LEU A 206 15.45 2.66 -1.11
C LEU A 206 14.54 1.57 -0.53
N LEU A 207 14.80 1.15 0.70
CA LEU A 207 13.93 0.18 1.37
C LEU A 207 12.51 0.73 1.48
N LEU A 208 12.36 1.96 1.95
CA LEU A 208 11.06 2.62 2.08
C LEU A 208 10.37 2.75 0.71
N TRP A 209 11.12 3.11 -0.34
CA TRP A 209 10.59 3.14 -1.71
C TRP A 209 10.04 1.77 -2.14
N ASN A 210 10.76 0.67 -1.87
CA ASN A 210 10.28 -0.69 -2.19
C ASN A 210 9.06 -1.10 -1.35
N MET A 211 8.87 -0.50 -0.18
CA MET A 211 7.68 -0.66 0.65
C MET A 211 6.51 0.24 0.19
N GLY A 212 6.69 1.08 -0.84
CA GLY A 212 5.70 2.06 -1.29
C GLY A 212 5.67 3.35 -0.46
N GLU A 213 6.62 3.53 0.44
CA GLU A 213 6.71 4.59 1.43
C GLU A 213 7.45 5.83 0.87
N TYR A 214 7.05 6.29 -0.32
CA TYR A 214 7.75 7.33 -1.10
C TYR A 214 7.88 8.68 -0.37
N ALA A 215 6.87 9.04 0.43
CA ALA A 215 6.88 10.28 1.20
C ALA A 215 7.95 10.29 2.30
N GLU A 216 8.24 9.14 2.93
CA GLU A 216 9.35 9.02 3.89
C GLU A 216 10.71 8.87 3.20
N ALA A 217 10.75 8.20 2.03
CA ALA A 217 11.98 8.03 1.26
C ALA A 217 12.53 9.38 0.75
N GLY A 218 11.65 10.30 0.34
CA GLY A 218 12.01 11.61 -0.23
C GLY A 218 12.99 12.42 0.63
N PRO A 219 12.66 12.78 1.88
CA PRO A 219 13.53 13.53 2.77
C PRO A 219 14.88 12.85 3.04
N LEU A 220 14.91 11.51 3.06
CA LEU A 220 16.14 10.74 3.26
C LEU A 220 17.05 10.83 2.02
N TYR A 221 16.49 10.70 0.81
CA TYR A 221 17.24 10.92 -0.43
C TYR A 221 17.78 12.34 -0.54
N GLU A 222 16.95 13.36 -0.27
CA GLU A 222 17.38 14.76 -0.26
C GLU A 222 18.51 15.01 0.72
N ARG A 223 18.40 14.44 1.94
CA ARG A 223 19.46 14.56 2.95
C ARG A 223 20.74 13.87 2.49
N ALA A 224 20.65 12.69 1.89
CA ALA A 224 21.82 12.00 1.34
C ALA A 224 22.51 12.83 0.24
N VAL A 225 21.74 13.39 -0.70
CA VAL A 225 22.27 14.27 -1.76
C VAL A 225 22.97 15.50 -1.17
N ARG A 226 22.34 16.21 -0.21
CA ARG A 226 22.94 17.38 0.44
C ARG A 226 24.28 17.07 1.12
N ILE A 227 24.37 15.93 1.81
CA ILE A 227 25.62 15.50 2.45
C ILE A 227 26.70 15.24 1.39
N LEU A 228 26.35 14.52 0.32
CA LEU A 228 27.29 14.21 -0.76
C LEU A 228 27.77 15.47 -1.50
N GLU A 229 26.88 16.43 -1.76
CA GLU A 229 27.23 17.72 -2.37
C GLU A 229 28.22 18.51 -1.50
N LYS A 230 27.98 18.54 -0.18
CA LYS A 230 28.86 19.22 0.77
C LYS A 230 30.25 18.57 0.86
N LEU A 231 30.33 17.24 0.81
CA LEU A 231 31.58 16.50 0.98
C LEU A 231 32.41 16.39 -0.29
N LEU A 232 31.75 16.18 -1.44
CA LEU A 232 32.40 15.77 -2.69
C LEU A 232 32.27 16.82 -3.80
N GLY A 233 31.46 17.86 -3.57
CA GLY A 233 31.11 18.87 -4.57
C GLY A 233 29.88 18.49 -5.40
N SER A 234 29.25 19.50 -6.01
CA SER A 234 27.99 19.36 -6.77
C SER A 234 28.08 18.50 -8.03
N ASP A 235 29.31 18.31 -8.53
CA ASP A 235 29.60 17.63 -9.80
C ASP A 235 30.15 16.21 -9.58
N HIS A 236 30.04 15.65 -8.37
CA HIS A 236 30.55 14.31 -8.09
C HIS A 236 29.58 13.22 -8.60
N PRO A 237 30.05 12.09 -9.18
CA PRO A 237 29.19 11.00 -9.66
C PRO A 237 28.22 10.42 -8.61
N LEU A 238 28.62 10.37 -7.34
CA LEU A 238 27.74 9.95 -6.24
C LEU A 238 26.57 10.92 -6.01
N VAL A 239 26.75 12.22 -6.26
CA VAL A 239 25.64 13.19 -6.22
C VAL A 239 24.66 12.89 -7.36
N ALA A 240 25.15 12.61 -8.56
CA ALA A 240 24.30 12.22 -9.68
C ALA A 240 23.46 10.97 -9.39
N ARG A 241 24.04 9.94 -8.76
CA ARG A 241 23.29 8.74 -8.34
C ARG A 241 22.21 9.06 -7.31
N GLY A 242 22.52 9.88 -6.30
CA GLY A 242 21.53 10.34 -5.32
C GLY A 242 20.39 11.14 -5.98
N LEU A 243 20.72 12.03 -6.92
CA LEU A 243 19.74 12.80 -7.68
C LEU A 243 18.82 11.90 -8.53
N ALA A 244 19.37 10.87 -9.18
CA ALA A 244 18.57 9.91 -9.95
C ALA A 244 17.58 9.14 -9.04
N ASN A 245 18.03 8.71 -7.86
CA ASN A 245 17.16 8.05 -6.88
C ASN A 245 16.05 9.00 -6.34
N SER A 246 16.41 10.26 -6.03
CA SER A 246 15.42 11.30 -5.67
C SER A 246 14.40 11.52 -6.78
N ALA A 247 14.85 11.56 -8.04
CA ALA A 247 14.00 11.77 -9.19
C ALA A 247 13.01 10.61 -9.38
N LEU A 248 13.48 9.37 -9.20
CA LEU A 248 12.59 8.22 -9.22
C LEU A 248 11.54 8.27 -8.09
N ASN A 249 11.93 8.71 -6.89
CA ASN A 249 10.97 8.84 -5.80
C ASN A 249 9.88 9.90 -6.10
N LEU A 250 10.26 11.05 -6.67
CA LEU A 250 9.30 12.06 -7.13
C LEU A 250 8.37 11.50 -8.20
N TRP A 251 8.91 10.71 -9.13
CA TRP A 251 8.14 10.03 -10.16
C TRP A 251 7.09 9.08 -9.58
N SER A 252 7.49 8.22 -8.63
CA SER A 252 6.58 7.29 -7.96
C SER A 252 5.47 7.99 -7.15
N MET A 253 5.66 9.27 -6.80
CA MET A 253 4.64 10.12 -6.20
C MET A 253 3.77 10.86 -7.24
N GLY A 254 4.02 10.67 -8.54
CA GLY A 254 3.33 11.36 -9.64
C GLY A 254 3.86 12.76 -9.94
N ASP A 255 4.97 13.20 -9.32
CA ASP A 255 5.60 14.50 -9.59
C ASP A 255 6.63 14.41 -10.73
N TYR A 256 6.10 14.30 -11.94
CA TYR A 256 6.90 14.18 -13.17
C TYR A 256 7.71 15.45 -13.48
N ASN A 257 7.13 16.61 -13.16
CA ASN A 257 7.78 17.90 -13.38
C ASN A 257 8.97 18.11 -12.44
N GLY A 258 8.90 17.61 -11.20
CA GLY A 258 10.00 17.61 -10.25
C GLY A 258 11.10 16.60 -10.60
N ALA A 259 10.75 15.42 -11.13
CA ALA A 259 11.70 14.36 -11.47
C ALA A 259 12.63 14.71 -12.64
N LYS A 260 12.08 15.28 -13.73
CA LYS A 260 12.81 15.61 -14.96
C LYS A 260 14.11 16.41 -14.75
N PRO A 261 14.11 17.58 -14.07
CA PRO A 261 15.33 18.37 -13.89
C PRO A 261 16.40 17.66 -13.06
N LEU A 262 16.01 16.75 -12.15
CA LEU A 262 16.97 15.98 -11.36
C LEU A 262 17.71 14.94 -12.20
N TYR A 263 17.01 14.24 -13.11
CA TYR A 263 17.63 13.31 -14.05
C TYR A 263 18.52 14.03 -15.08
N GLU A 264 18.08 15.18 -15.61
CA GLU A 264 18.91 15.99 -16.52
C GLU A 264 20.21 16.43 -15.83
N ARG A 265 20.10 16.89 -14.57
CA ARG A 265 21.26 17.26 -13.76
C ARG A 265 22.17 16.07 -13.50
N ALA A 266 21.63 14.91 -13.10
CA ALA A 266 22.40 13.70 -12.87
C ALA A 266 23.16 13.28 -14.13
N ARG A 267 22.51 13.30 -15.28
CA ARG A 267 23.12 12.97 -16.57
C ARG A 267 24.23 13.95 -16.93
N THR A 268 24.00 15.26 -16.81
CA THR A 268 25.03 16.28 -17.10
C THR A 268 26.27 16.10 -16.24
N ILE A 269 26.09 15.81 -14.94
CA ILE A 269 27.21 15.53 -14.04
C ILE A 269 28.01 14.32 -14.53
N LEU A 270 27.34 13.21 -14.85
CA LEU A 270 28.03 11.99 -15.30
C LEU A 270 28.70 12.15 -16.66
N GLU A 271 28.04 12.79 -17.63
CA GLU A 271 28.62 13.07 -18.96
C GLU A 271 29.89 13.93 -18.86
N LYS A 272 29.89 14.95 -17.98
CA LYS A 272 31.04 15.82 -17.74
C LYS A 272 32.21 15.07 -17.08
N THR A 273 31.91 14.16 -16.16
CA THR A 273 32.93 13.56 -15.27
C THR A 273 33.49 12.25 -15.80
N LEU A 274 32.63 11.42 -16.41
CA LEU A 274 32.96 10.06 -16.88
C LEU A 274 32.95 9.94 -18.41
N GLY A 275 32.46 10.95 -19.11
CA GLY A 275 32.26 10.93 -20.56
C GLY A 275 30.89 10.38 -20.98
N PRO A 276 30.40 10.74 -22.18
CA PRO A 276 29.04 10.39 -22.62
C PRO A 276 28.84 8.91 -22.94
N GLU A 277 29.92 8.17 -23.25
CA GLU A 277 29.90 6.73 -23.58
C GLU A 277 30.12 5.84 -22.35
N ASN A 278 29.96 6.38 -21.14
CA ASN A 278 30.12 5.63 -19.90
C ASN A 278 28.84 4.87 -19.52
N ALA A 279 28.99 3.67 -18.98
CA ALA A 279 27.87 2.85 -18.51
C ALA A 279 26.99 3.53 -17.46
N ASP A 280 27.54 4.36 -16.55
CA ASP A 280 26.75 5.08 -15.56
C ASP A 280 25.85 6.15 -16.22
N VAL A 281 26.30 6.76 -17.33
CA VAL A 281 25.47 7.67 -18.14
C VAL A 281 24.34 6.88 -18.79
N ALA A 282 24.63 5.69 -19.34
CA ALA A 282 23.63 4.81 -19.93
C ALA A 282 22.56 4.38 -18.93
N THR A 283 22.91 4.09 -17.67
CA THR A 283 21.95 3.78 -16.60
C THR A 283 20.97 4.93 -16.36
N VAL A 284 21.45 6.18 -16.32
CA VAL A 284 20.56 7.34 -16.17
C VAL A 284 19.66 7.52 -17.38
N ILE A 285 20.18 7.28 -18.60
CA ILE A 285 19.39 7.32 -19.84
C ILE A 285 18.29 6.24 -19.83
N ASP A 286 18.61 5.03 -19.36
CA ASP A 286 17.66 3.93 -19.24
C ASP A 286 16.52 4.26 -18.27
N TYR A 287 16.84 4.82 -17.10
CA TYR A 287 15.80 5.31 -16.19
C TYR A 287 14.96 6.41 -16.83
N GLN A 288 15.56 7.36 -17.54
CA GLN A 288 14.81 8.39 -18.26
C GLN A 288 13.85 7.76 -19.29
N ALA A 289 14.29 6.73 -20.02
CA ALA A 289 13.48 6.02 -21.01
C ALA A 289 12.22 5.41 -20.37
N LEU A 290 12.38 4.76 -19.22
CA LEU A 290 11.26 4.17 -18.48
C LEU A 290 10.22 5.23 -18.05
N LEU A 291 10.66 6.41 -17.63
CA LEU A 291 9.74 7.50 -17.27
C LEU A 291 8.95 7.99 -18.49
N PHE A 292 9.59 8.10 -19.65
CA PHE A 292 8.90 8.49 -20.88
C PHE A 292 7.85 7.46 -21.27
N HIS A 293 8.14 6.17 -21.08
CA HIS A 293 7.17 5.09 -21.30
C HIS A 293 5.99 5.20 -20.34
N ASP A 294 6.23 5.38 -19.04
CA ASP A 294 5.18 5.57 -18.03
C ASP A 294 4.33 6.84 -18.28
N ALA A 295 4.91 7.89 -18.89
CA ALA A 295 4.19 9.08 -19.36
C ALA A 295 3.41 8.88 -20.67
N GLY A 296 3.56 7.73 -21.33
CA GLY A 296 2.96 7.41 -22.63
C GLY A 296 3.70 7.99 -23.84
N ASP A 297 4.93 8.49 -23.69
CA ASP A 297 5.81 8.90 -24.79
C ASP A 297 6.76 7.75 -25.19
N ASP A 298 6.16 6.68 -25.71
CA ASP A 298 6.88 5.47 -26.15
C ASP A 298 7.89 5.75 -27.28
N GLY A 299 7.69 6.84 -28.02
CA GLY A 299 8.60 7.30 -29.07
C GLY A 299 9.94 7.73 -28.47
N GLN A 300 9.91 8.63 -27.49
CA GLN A 300 11.14 9.06 -26.80
C GLN A 300 11.76 7.93 -25.98
N ALA A 301 10.94 7.13 -25.28
CA ALA A 301 11.41 6.00 -24.50
C ALA A 301 12.24 5.02 -25.37
N ARG A 302 11.71 4.61 -26.53
CA ARG A 302 12.40 3.71 -27.46
C ARG A 302 13.75 4.26 -27.95
N VAL A 303 13.83 5.57 -28.23
CA VAL A 303 15.09 6.22 -28.64
C VAL A 303 16.12 6.17 -27.51
N LEU A 304 15.71 6.45 -26.28
CA LEU A 304 16.61 6.46 -25.12
C LEU A 304 17.07 5.05 -24.75
N TYR A 305 16.19 4.05 -24.76
CA TYR A 305 16.57 2.65 -24.55
C TYR A 305 17.63 2.19 -25.55
N ARG A 306 17.43 2.41 -26.85
CA ARG A 306 18.41 2.03 -27.87
C ARG A 306 19.75 2.75 -27.69
N LYS A 307 19.72 4.02 -27.27
CA LYS A 307 20.94 4.77 -26.94
C LYS A 307 21.67 4.14 -25.74
N ALA A 308 20.96 3.84 -24.66
CA ALA A 308 21.54 3.20 -23.48
C ALA A 308 22.16 1.84 -23.82
N GLN A 309 21.45 1.01 -24.60
CA GLN A 309 21.90 -0.30 -25.04
C GLN A 309 23.20 -0.22 -25.86
N ALA A 310 23.28 0.70 -26.82
CA ALA A 310 24.50 0.89 -27.62
C ALA A 310 25.72 1.26 -26.74
N ILE A 311 25.52 2.12 -25.74
CA ILE A 311 26.57 2.48 -24.79
C ILE A 311 26.94 1.28 -23.90
N PHE A 312 25.96 0.54 -23.38
CA PHE A 312 26.22 -0.65 -22.56
C PHE A 312 26.99 -1.73 -23.36
N GLU A 313 26.57 -2.02 -24.59
CA GLU A 313 27.24 -2.98 -25.47
C GLU A 313 28.70 -2.59 -25.72
N HIS A 314 28.95 -1.31 -26.02
CA HIS A 314 30.29 -0.81 -26.26
C HIS A 314 31.16 -0.81 -24.98
N ALA A 315 30.61 -0.38 -23.86
CA ALA A 315 31.37 -0.17 -22.63
C ALA A 315 31.59 -1.47 -21.83
N LEU A 316 30.67 -2.44 -21.90
CA LEU A 316 30.62 -3.58 -20.99
C LEU A 316 30.48 -4.94 -21.69
N GLY A 317 29.99 -4.99 -22.94
CA GLY A 317 29.63 -6.23 -23.61
C GLY A 317 28.41 -6.91 -22.96
N ASP A 318 28.49 -8.22 -22.74
CA ASP A 318 27.43 -9.00 -22.05
C ASP A 318 27.45 -8.70 -20.54
N ASP A 319 26.65 -7.73 -20.10
CA ASP A 319 26.51 -7.27 -18.70
C ASP A 319 25.04 -7.28 -18.25
N PRO A 320 24.73 -7.55 -16.97
CA PRO A 320 23.35 -7.54 -16.47
C PRO A 320 22.60 -6.22 -16.69
N ARG A 321 23.28 -5.07 -16.72
CA ARG A 321 22.66 -3.77 -17.03
C ARG A 321 22.17 -3.69 -18.48
N LEU A 322 22.93 -4.26 -19.42
CA LEU A 322 22.47 -4.41 -20.80
C LEU A 322 21.24 -5.31 -20.85
N ALA A 323 21.28 -6.45 -20.15
CA ALA A 323 20.15 -7.37 -20.10
C ALA A 323 18.89 -6.71 -19.52
N GLU A 324 19.00 -5.89 -18.48
CA GLU A 324 17.88 -5.13 -17.91
C GLU A 324 17.34 -4.10 -18.91
N SER A 325 18.22 -3.35 -19.59
CA SER A 325 17.81 -2.38 -20.63
C SER A 325 17.10 -3.06 -21.81
N LEU A 326 17.58 -4.23 -22.24
CA LEU A 326 16.93 -5.06 -23.26
C LEU A 326 15.57 -5.56 -22.80
N HIS A 327 15.46 -6.01 -21.55
CA HIS A 327 14.19 -6.44 -20.95
C HIS A 327 13.17 -5.29 -20.90
N ASN A 328 13.59 -4.10 -20.48
CA ASN A 328 12.72 -2.93 -20.40
C ASN A 328 12.21 -2.51 -21.78
N LEU A 329 13.10 -2.51 -22.80
CA LEU A 329 12.67 -2.26 -24.18
C LEU A 329 11.76 -3.38 -24.70
N ALA A 330 12.01 -4.65 -24.36
CA ALA A 330 11.17 -5.76 -24.76
C ALA A 330 9.73 -5.63 -24.22
N VAL A 331 9.57 -5.16 -22.98
CA VAL A 331 8.26 -4.84 -22.40
C VAL A 331 7.57 -3.73 -23.21
N LEU A 332 8.28 -2.64 -23.51
CA LEU A 332 7.74 -1.55 -24.32
C LEU A 332 7.32 -2.04 -25.71
N GLU A 333 8.15 -2.84 -26.39
CA GLU A 333 7.82 -3.37 -27.71
C GLU A 333 6.65 -4.36 -27.65
N ARG A 334 6.53 -5.18 -26.59
CA ARG A 334 5.36 -6.04 -26.38
C ARG A 334 4.09 -5.21 -26.23
N ASP A 335 4.13 -4.16 -25.42
CA ASP A 335 2.98 -3.30 -25.14
C ASP A 335 2.57 -2.47 -26.36
N ALA A 336 3.56 -2.03 -27.18
CA ALA A 336 3.34 -1.43 -28.49
C ALA A 336 2.85 -2.46 -29.53
N GLY A 337 3.16 -3.72 -29.28
CA GLY A 337 2.63 -4.84 -30.03
C GLY A 337 3.57 -5.53 -31.02
N GLU A 338 4.82 -5.13 -31.02
CA GLU A 338 5.86 -5.66 -31.88
C GLU A 338 6.41 -6.97 -31.27
N LEU A 339 5.55 -8.00 -31.21
CA LEU A 339 5.81 -9.25 -30.47
C LEU A 339 7.09 -9.98 -30.92
N ASP A 340 7.42 -9.93 -32.22
CA ASP A 340 8.64 -10.54 -32.77
C ASP A 340 9.91 -9.84 -32.26
N GLU A 341 9.88 -8.51 -32.18
CA GLU A 341 11.02 -7.72 -31.69
C GLU A 341 11.14 -7.86 -30.17
N ALA A 342 10.01 -7.79 -29.45
CA ALA A 342 9.97 -8.08 -28.02
C ALA A 342 10.56 -9.47 -27.72
N ARG A 343 10.25 -10.48 -28.55
CA ARG A 343 10.79 -11.84 -28.39
C ARG A 343 12.31 -11.85 -28.50
N ARG A 344 12.87 -11.24 -29.55
CA ARG A 344 14.32 -11.17 -29.76
C ARG A 344 15.02 -10.49 -28.59
N LEU A 345 14.46 -9.39 -28.10
CA LEU A 345 15.02 -8.63 -26.98
C LEU A 345 14.97 -9.43 -25.67
N PHE A 346 13.85 -10.12 -25.36
CA PHE A 346 13.78 -11.00 -24.20
C PHE A 346 14.74 -12.18 -24.30
N ASP A 347 14.82 -12.85 -25.45
CA ASP A 347 15.75 -13.97 -25.65
C ASP A 347 17.21 -13.52 -25.50
N ARG A 348 17.57 -12.33 -26.01
CA ARG A 348 18.91 -11.76 -25.84
C ARG A 348 19.19 -11.40 -24.38
N SER A 349 18.25 -10.76 -23.70
CA SER A 349 18.34 -10.44 -22.28
C SER A 349 18.55 -11.71 -21.44
N LEU A 350 17.73 -12.74 -21.66
CA LEU A 350 17.83 -14.02 -20.98
C LEU A 350 19.15 -14.74 -21.25
N ALA A 351 19.62 -14.75 -22.51
CA ALA A 351 20.91 -15.36 -22.85
C ALA A 351 22.08 -14.69 -22.12
N ILE A 352 22.05 -13.37 -21.95
CA ILE A 352 23.05 -12.65 -21.15
C ILE A 352 22.93 -13.04 -19.68
N LEU A 353 21.73 -13.00 -19.10
CA LEU A 353 21.52 -13.35 -17.68
C LEU A 353 21.90 -14.80 -17.37
N GLU A 354 21.53 -15.77 -18.21
CA GLU A 354 21.89 -17.17 -18.01
C GLU A 354 23.41 -17.39 -18.10
N LYS A 355 24.09 -16.66 -18.99
CA LYS A 355 25.54 -16.69 -19.14
C LYS A 355 26.27 -16.06 -17.95
N VAL A 356 25.79 -14.91 -17.46
CA VAL A 356 26.47 -14.12 -16.43
C VAL A 356 26.11 -14.59 -15.02
N ASP A 357 24.84 -14.87 -14.77
CA ASP A 357 24.30 -15.15 -13.43
C ASP A 357 24.00 -16.64 -13.20
N GLY A 358 23.88 -17.41 -14.28
CA GLY A 358 23.50 -18.81 -14.24
C GLY A 358 21.99 -19.04 -14.36
N PRO A 359 21.57 -20.23 -14.83
CA PRO A 359 20.18 -20.51 -15.21
C PRO A 359 19.18 -20.57 -14.06
N GLY A 360 19.66 -20.62 -12.82
CA GLY A 360 18.87 -20.65 -11.59
C GLY A 360 18.79 -19.31 -10.85
N HIS A 361 19.33 -18.23 -11.42
CA HIS A 361 19.33 -16.92 -10.76
C HIS A 361 17.94 -16.27 -10.77
N PRO A 362 17.53 -15.54 -9.71
CA PRO A 362 16.24 -14.84 -9.68
C PRO A 362 16.01 -13.86 -10.83
N ASP A 363 17.05 -13.21 -11.36
CA ASP A 363 16.91 -12.30 -12.51
C ASP A 363 16.56 -13.05 -13.80
N VAL A 364 17.04 -14.29 -13.98
CA VAL A 364 16.58 -15.18 -15.05
C VAL A 364 15.10 -15.48 -14.89
N ALA A 365 14.64 -15.74 -13.65
CA ALA A 365 13.21 -15.98 -13.40
C ALA A 365 12.33 -14.74 -13.70
N LYS A 366 12.83 -13.52 -13.44
CA LYS A 366 12.16 -12.28 -13.86
C LYS A 366 12.02 -12.21 -15.39
N GLY A 367 13.09 -12.49 -16.12
CA GLY A 367 13.06 -12.53 -17.58
C GLY A 367 12.10 -13.60 -18.12
N LEU A 368 12.11 -14.81 -17.55
CA LEU A 368 11.24 -15.92 -17.95
C LEU A 368 9.76 -15.60 -17.68
N ASN A 369 9.45 -14.93 -16.57
CA ASN A 369 8.10 -14.50 -16.25
C ASN A 369 7.56 -13.50 -17.29
N ALA A 370 8.37 -12.53 -17.70
CA ALA A 370 7.99 -11.59 -18.76
C ALA A 370 7.88 -12.25 -20.14
N LEU A 371 8.79 -13.18 -20.46
CA LEU A 371 8.70 -13.98 -21.69
C LEU A 371 7.43 -14.85 -21.71
N GLY A 372 7.02 -15.39 -20.57
CA GLY A 372 5.76 -16.14 -20.45
C GLY A 372 4.54 -15.30 -20.79
N LEU A 373 4.51 -14.05 -20.35
CA LEU A 373 3.46 -13.10 -20.74
C LEU A 373 3.48 -12.83 -22.25
N LEU A 374 4.66 -12.59 -22.83
CA LEU A 374 4.80 -12.40 -24.28
C LEU A 374 4.29 -13.61 -25.08
N LEU A 375 4.67 -14.83 -24.65
CA LEU A 375 4.26 -16.07 -25.31
C LEU A 375 2.75 -16.26 -25.28
N ARG A 376 2.12 -15.97 -24.14
CA ARG A 376 0.66 -15.94 -24.03
C ARG A 376 0.05 -14.90 -24.97
N ASP A 377 0.59 -13.69 -25.04
CA ASP A 377 0.08 -12.64 -25.92
C ASP A 377 0.21 -13.02 -27.42
N ALA A 378 1.19 -13.87 -27.74
CA ALA A 378 1.38 -14.50 -29.05
C ALA A 378 0.51 -15.75 -29.29
N GLY A 379 -0.22 -16.23 -28.27
CA GLY A 379 -1.08 -17.42 -28.31
C GLY A 379 -0.36 -18.76 -28.15
N ASP A 380 0.91 -18.76 -27.72
CA ASP A 380 1.70 -19.97 -27.43
C ASP A 380 1.60 -20.34 -25.94
N GLU A 381 0.47 -20.93 -25.56
CA GLU A 381 0.17 -21.29 -24.16
C GLU A 381 1.12 -22.37 -23.62
N ASP A 382 1.53 -23.34 -24.45
CA ASP A 382 2.46 -24.40 -24.05
C ASP A 382 3.85 -23.84 -23.75
N GLY A 383 4.34 -22.95 -24.62
CA GLY A 383 5.58 -22.21 -24.40
C GLY A 383 5.50 -21.35 -23.15
N ALA A 384 4.41 -20.58 -23.00
CA ALA A 384 4.18 -19.71 -21.86
C ALA A 384 4.19 -20.50 -20.53
N ARG A 385 3.47 -21.63 -20.50
CA ARG A 385 3.42 -22.53 -19.35
C ARG A 385 4.81 -23.03 -18.98
N SER A 386 5.57 -23.52 -19.94
CA SER A 386 6.91 -24.08 -19.72
C SER A 386 7.86 -23.05 -19.08
N VAL A 387 7.91 -21.83 -19.60
CA VAL A 387 8.79 -20.77 -19.07
C VAL A 387 8.31 -20.26 -17.70
N LEU A 388 7.00 -20.15 -17.47
CA LEU A 388 6.43 -19.74 -16.19
C LEU A 388 6.65 -20.78 -15.09
N GLU A 389 6.49 -22.07 -15.39
CA GLU A 389 6.80 -23.14 -14.44
C GLU A 389 8.30 -23.15 -14.08
N ARG A 390 9.18 -22.85 -15.04
CA ARG A 390 10.62 -22.69 -14.77
C ARG A 390 10.88 -21.46 -13.88
N ALA A 391 10.29 -20.32 -14.19
CA ALA A 391 10.39 -19.11 -13.36
C ALA A 391 9.89 -19.36 -11.93
N LEU A 392 8.77 -20.08 -11.79
CA LEU A 392 8.16 -20.43 -10.52
C LEU A 392 9.10 -21.28 -9.66
N ARG A 393 9.70 -22.33 -10.24
CA ARG A 393 10.68 -23.18 -9.53
C ARG A 393 11.87 -22.38 -9.04
N ILE A 394 12.42 -21.49 -9.87
CA ILE A 394 13.57 -20.65 -9.48
C ILE A 394 13.17 -19.71 -8.33
N ARG A 395 12.04 -18.99 -8.45
CA ARG A 395 11.57 -18.07 -7.42
C ARG A 395 11.25 -18.78 -6.10
N GLN A 396 10.63 -19.96 -6.14
CA GLN A 396 10.34 -20.76 -4.94
C GLN A 396 11.63 -21.23 -4.23
N ASN A 397 12.61 -21.70 -4.99
CA ASN A 397 13.90 -22.12 -4.42
C ASN A 397 14.70 -20.96 -3.84
N THR A 398 14.57 -19.77 -4.44
CA THR A 398 15.34 -18.58 -4.06
C THR A 398 14.72 -17.83 -2.89
N TYR A 399 13.40 -17.57 -2.95
CA TYR A 399 12.69 -16.70 -2.01
C TYR A 399 11.77 -17.45 -1.03
N GLY A 400 11.47 -18.71 -1.32
CA GLY A 400 10.43 -19.47 -0.63
C GLY A 400 9.03 -19.34 -1.27
N PRO A 401 8.07 -20.19 -0.86
CA PRO A 401 6.77 -20.32 -1.53
C PRO A 401 5.80 -19.16 -1.28
N ASP A 402 6.03 -18.33 -0.27
CA ASP A 402 5.13 -17.25 0.16
C ASP A 402 5.58 -15.85 -0.30
N HIS A 403 6.65 -15.76 -1.09
CA HIS A 403 7.19 -14.48 -1.55
C HIS A 403 6.28 -13.84 -2.63
N PRO A 404 6.10 -12.50 -2.66
CA PRO A 404 5.25 -11.82 -3.65
C PRO A 404 5.58 -12.14 -5.11
N ALA A 405 6.86 -12.30 -5.46
CA ALA A 405 7.27 -12.71 -6.80
C ALA A 405 6.76 -14.12 -7.18
N VAL A 406 6.60 -15.03 -6.21
CA VAL A 406 5.96 -16.33 -6.46
C VAL A 406 4.47 -16.14 -6.75
N GLY A 407 3.79 -15.26 -5.99
CA GLY A 407 2.39 -14.90 -6.25
C GLY A 407 2.15 -14.31 -7.64
N GLU A 408 3.05 -13.43 -8.09
CA GLU A 408 3.03 -12.86 -9.45
C GLU A 408 3.12 -13.95 -10.53
N THR A 409 4.10 -14.84 -10.43
CA THR A 409 4.28 -15.93 -11.42
C THR A 409 3.12 -16.93 -11.37
N LEU A 410 2.56 -17.21 -10.18
CA LEU A 410 1.38 -18.06 -10.04
C LEU A 410 0.15 -17.44 -10.72
N LEU A 411 -0.04 -16.12 -10.62
CA LEU A 411 -1.15 -15.45 -11.28
C LEU A 411 -1.02 -15.53 -12.81
N ASN A 412 0.18 -15.28 -13.33
CA ASN A 412 0.45 -15.39 -14.77
C ASN A 412 0.27 -16.83 -15.26
N LEU A 413 0.73 -17.81 -14.48
CA LEU A 413 0.53 -19.23 -14.77
C LEU A 413 -0.96 -19.61 -14.72
N ALA A 414 -1.72 -19.08 -13.76
CA ALA A 414 -3.16 -19.33 -13.67
C ALA A 414 -3.91 -18.88 -14.93
N GLN A 415 -3.55 -17.72 -15.48
CA GLN A 415 -4.13 -17.21 -16.72
C GLN A 415 -3.81 -18.10 -17.93
N VAL A 416 -2.56 -18.57 -18.03
CA VAL A 416 -2.12 -19.49 -19.11
C VAL A 416 -2.81 -20.85 -18.98
N LEU A 417 -2.96 -21.37 -17.76
CA LEU A 417 -3.66 -22.65 -17.51
C LEU A 417 -5.15 -22.54 -17.87
N ASP A 418 -5.80 -21.43 -17.55
CA ASP A 418 -7.19 -21.16 -17.93
C ASP A 418 -7.34 -21.12 -19.46
N ALA A 419 -6.48 -20.35 -20.15
CA ALA A 419 -6.47 -20.28 -21.61
C ALA A 419 -6.16 -21.64 -22.28
N GLY A 420 -5.30 -22.44 -21.65
CA GLY A 420 -4.96 -23.80 -22.08
C GLY A 420 -6.00 -24.87 -21.75
N GLY A 421 -7.13 -24.52 -21.12
CA GLY A 421 -8.22 -25.46 -20.80
C GLY A 421 -8.01 -26.31 -19.56
N ASP A 422 -7.18 -25.88 -18.61
CA ASP A 422 -6.99 -26.48 -17.28
C ASP A 422 -7.57 -25.58 -16.17
N PRO A 423 -8.91 -25.49 -16.02
CA PRO A 423 -9.55 -24.59 -15.06
C PRO A 423 -9.29 -25.00 -13.60
N VAL A 424 -8.96 -26.27 -13.34
CA VAL A 424 -8.65 -26.76 -11.99
C VAL A 424 -7.27 -26.29 -11.57
N GLY A 425 -6.26 -26.46 -12.43
CA GLY A 425 -4.92 -25.94 -12.21
C GLY A 425 -4.90 -24.41 -12.13
N ALA A 426 -5.66 -23.75 -12.99
CA ALA A 426 -5.83 -22.30 -12.98
C ALA A 426 -6.40 -21.81 -11.64
N LEU A 427 -7.44 -22.48 -11.12
CA LEU A 427 -8.05 -22.12 -9.85
C LEU A 427 -7.09 -22.28 -8.67
N ASP A 428 -6.34 -23.39 -8.60
CA ASP A 428 -5.34 -23.61 -7.54
C ASP A 428 -4.27 -22.51 -7.56
N ALA A 429 -3.72 -22.22 -8.73
CA ALA A 429 -2.70 -21.18 -8.90
C ALA A 429 -3.24 -19.79 -8.54
N ALA A 430 -4.46 -19.44 -8.96
CA ALA A 430 -5.10 -18.17 -8.64
C ALA A 430 -5.37 -18.00 -7.13
N LEU A 431 -5.89 -19.04 -6.46
CA LEU A 431 -6.14 -19.01 -5.01
C LEU A 431 -4.83 -18.87 -4.21
N ARG A 432 -3.76 -19.55 -4.64
CA ARG A 432 -2.44 -19.43 -4.01
C ARG A 432 -1.83 -18.04 -4.23
N ALA A 433 -1.95 -17.47 -5.43
CA ALA A 433 -1.54 -16.11 -5.72
C ALA A 433 -2.28 -15.10 -4.84
N GLU A 434 -3.60 -15.27 -4.69
CA GLU A 434 -4.42 -14.40 -3.82
C GLU A 434 -4.03 -14.50 -2.35
N ARG A 435 -3.77 -15.72 -1.84
CA ARG A 435 -3.29 -15.89 -0.46
C ARG A 435 -1.99 -15.14 -0.23
N ILE A 436 -1.02 -15.29 -1.13
CA ILE A 436 0.29 -14.60 -1.04
C ILE A 436 0.08 -13.08 -1.09
N GLY A 437 -0.68 -12.58 -2.07
CA GLY A 437 -0.97 -11.16 -2.23
C GLY A 437 -1.70 -10.56 -1.02
N ARG A 438 -2.62 -11.31 -0.41
CA ARG A 438 -3.33 -10.90 0.81
C ARG A 438 -2.40 -10.78 2.01
N GLU A 439 -1.58 -11.81 2.28
CA GLU A 439 -0.67 -11.74 3.43
C GLU A 439 0.35 -10.61 3.25
N HIS A 440 0.86 -10.42 2.04
CA HIS A 440 1.72 -9.29 1.74
C HIS A 440 1.01 -7.94 1.98
N LEU A 441 -0.23 -7.78 1.51
CA LEU A 441 -1.04 -6.59 1.78
C LEU A 441 -1.19 -6.33 3.29
N ARG A 442 -1.53 -7.34 4.09
CA ARG A 442 -1.71 -7.22 5.55
C ARG A 442 -0.47 -6.70 6.25
N HIS A 443 0.71 -7.08 5.77
CA HIS A 443 1.97 -6.53 6.28
C HIS A 443 2.16 -5.08 5.83
N SER A 444 2.03 -4.81 4.52
CA SER A 444 2.29 -3.49 3.94
C SER A 444 1.38 -2.39 4.50
N VAL A 445 0.08 -2.65 4.72
CA VAL A 445 -0.88 -1.60 5.13
C VAL A 445 -0.69 -1.05 6.54
N ARG A 446 0.12 -1.70 7.38
CA ARG A 446 0.29 -1.31 8.80
C ARG A 446 0.94 0.06 8.97
N GLY A 447 1.79 0.47 8.03
CA GLY A 447 2.46 1.77 8.01
C GLY A 447 1.74 2.85 7.19
N LEU A 448 0.80 2.45 6.35
CA LEU A 448 0.20 3.33 5.34
C LEU A 448 -0.95 4.18 5.90
N SER A 449 -1.13 5.38 5.35
CA SER A 449 -2.39 6.13 5.49
C SER A 449 -3.54 5.36 4.83
N GLU A 450 -4.80 5.69 5.13
CA GLU A 450 -5.95 5.03 4.51
C GLU A 450 -5.90 5.13 2.98
N ARG A 451 -5.59 6.32 2.46
CA ARG A 451 -5.46 6.56 1.01
C ARG A 451 -4.35 5.72 0.39
N GLN A 452 -3.19 5.66 1.04
CA GLN A 452 -2.06 4.85 0.57
C GLN A 452 -2.38 3.37 0.59
N ALA A 453 -3.03 2.88 1.66
CA ALA A 453 -3.46 1.49 1.77
C ALA A 453 -4.47 1.11 0.68
N LEU A 454 -5.45 1.98 0.39
CA LEU A 454 -6.41 1.79 -0.71
C LEU A 454 -5.72 1.82 -2.08
N GLY A 455 -4.80 2.76 -2.30
CA GLY A 455 -4.01 2.85 -3.53
C GLY A 455 -3.19 1.59 -3.77
N TYR A 456 -2.47 1.13 -2.76
CA TYR A 456 -1.71 -0.12 -2.82
C TYR A 456 -2.61 -1.34 -3.04
N ALA A 457 -3.75 -1.42 -2.35
CA ALA A 457 -4.72 -2.51 -2.53
C ALA A 457 -5.31 -2.56 -3.94
N ALA A 458 -5.39 -1.42 -4.65
CA ALA A 458 -5.90 -1.35 -6.02
C ALA A 458 -4.91 -1.90 -7.07
N VAL A 459 -3.61 -1.84 -6.79
CA VAL A 459 -2.55 -2.25 -7.75
C VAL A 459 -1.83 -3.54 -7.37
N ARG A 460 -2.21 -4.15 -6.24
CA ARG A 460 -1.59 -5.41 -5.78
C ARG A 460 -1.85 -6.55 -6.76
N THR A 461 -0.93 -7.51 -6.78
CA THR A 461 -1.20 -8.83 -7.37
C THR A 461 -2.37 -9.49 -6.63
N SER A 462 -3.40 -9.89 -7.38
CA SER A 462 -4.62 -10.49 -6.86
C SER A 462 -5.09 -11.59 -7.79
N GLY A 463 -5.22 -12.81 -7.26
CA GLY A 463 -5.82 -13.93 -8.00
C GLY A 463 -7.34 -13.99 -7.88
N LEU A 464 -7.94 -13.09 -7.08
CA LEU A 464 -9.34 -13.16 -6.70
C LEU A 464 -10.28 -12.98 -7.90
N GLY A 465 -9.96 -12.08 -8.83
CA GLY A 465 -10.77 -11.83 -10.02
C GLY A 465 -10.91 -13.08 -10.90
N LEU A 466 -9.78 -13.75 -11.20
CA LEU A 466 -9.75 -14.99 -11.97
C LEU A 466 -10.43 -16.14 -11.22
N ALA A 467 -10.18 -16.28 -9.93
CA ALA A 467 -10.82 -17.31 -9.11
C ALA A 467 -12.36 -17.17 -9.09
N LEU A 468 -12.88 -15.94 -9.02
CA LEU A 468 -14.31 -15.66 -9.10
C LEU A 468 -14.91 -16.04 -10.47
N SER A 469 -14.23 -15.74 -11.58
CA SER A 469 -14.66 -16.17 -12.92
C SER A 469 -14.70 -17.68 -13.03
N LEU A 470 -13.62 -18.37 -12.65
CA LEU A 470 -13.52 -19.83 -12.68
C LEU A 470 -14.60 -20.50 -11.82
N ALA A 471 -14.87 -19.99 -10.61
CA ALA A 471 -15.92 -20.56 -9.75
C ALA A 471 -17.34 -20.29 -10.26
N ALA A 472 -17.58 -19.18 -10.96
CA ALA A 472 -18.88 -18.89 -11.56
C ALA A 472 -19.20 -19.87 -12.70
N GLU A 473 -18.19 -20.37 -13.39
CA GLU A 473 -18.31 -21.38 -14.45
C GLU A 473 -18.20 -22.82 -13.93
N ALA A 474 -17.57 -23.02 -12.77
CA ALA A 474 -17.38 -24.34 -12.17
C ALA A 474 -18.72 -24.99 -11.80
N VAL A 475 -18.86 -26.27 -12.17
CA VAL A 475 -19.96 -27.14 -11.72
C VAL A 475 -19.71 -27.65 -10.29
N ASP A 476 -18.45 -27.72 -9.87
CA ASP A 476 -18.02 -28.26 -8.58
C ASP A 476 -18.37 -27.33 -7.39
N PRO A 477 -19.22 -27.78 -6.44
CA PRO A 477 -19.54 -27.02 -5.22
C PRO A 477 -18.31 -26.76 -4.33
N ASP A 478 -17.30 -27.63 -4.33
CA ASP A 478 -16.11 -27.46 -3.50
C ASP A 478 -15.22 -26.33 -4.01
N ALA A 479 -15.11 -26.17 -5.34
CA ALA A 479 -14.46 -25.01 -5.94
C ALA A 479 -15.12 -23.69 -5.49
N ARG A 480 -16.45 -23.60 -5.52
CA ARG A 480 -17.19 -22.40 -5.08
C ARG A 480 -16.98 -22.10 -3.60
N ARG A 481 -16.97 -23.14 -2.75
CA ARG A 481 -16.68 -23.00 -1.31
C ARG A 481 -15.28 -22.46 -1.05
N LYS A 482 -14.26 -23.01 -1.75
CA LYS A 482 -12.87 -22.53 -1.63
C LYS A 482 -12.74 -21.07 -2.05
N VAL A 483 -13.39 -20.67 -3.15
CA VAL A 483 -13.36 -19.27 -3.60
C VAL A 483 -14.08 -18.35 -2.61
N TRP A 484 -15.25 -18.73 -2.09
CA TRP A 484 -15.92 -17.91 -1.10
C TRP A 484 -15.09 -17.77 0.19
N ASP A 485 -14.48 -18.85 0.68
CA ASP A 485 -13.59 -18.79 1.85
C ASP A 485 -12.44 -17.79 1.66
N VAL A 486 -11.74 -17.87 0.53
CA VAL A 486 -10.65 -16.92 0.20
C VAL A 486 -11.19 -15.50 0.00
N PHE A 487 -12.33 -15.34 -0.67
CA PHE A 487 -12.99 -14.04 -0.88
C PHE A 487 -13.33 -13.34 0.42
N THR A 488 -13.95 -14.05 1.36
CA THR A 488 -14.28 -13.53 2.69
C THR A 488 -13.02 -13.12 3.45
N GLN A 489 -11.94 -13.91 3.38
CA GLN A 489 -10.68 -13.58 4.02
C GLN A 489 -9.95 -12.38 3.37
N SER A 490 -10.19 -12.14 2.08
CA SER A 490 -9.57 -11.06 1.29
C SER A 490 -10.37 -9.75 1.25
N ARG A 491 -11.65 -9.78 1.64
CA ARG A 491 -12.52 -8.60 1.71
C ARG A 491 -12.15 -7.68 2.86
N ALA A 492 -12.43 -6.38 2.71
CA ALA A 492 -12.42 -5.37 3.78
C ALA A 492 -11.10 -5.26 4.59
N LEU A 493 -9.96 -5.70 4.03
CA LEU A 493 -8.67 -5.72 4.73
C LEU A 493 -8.21 -4.34 5.19
N VAL A 494 -8.36 -3.32 4.34
CA VAL A 494 -8.01 -1.93 4.70
C VAL A 494 -8.93 -1.42 5.79
N LEU A 495 -10.23 -1.69 5.70
CA LEU A 495 -11.21 -1.29 6.72
C LEU A 495 -10.91 -1.95 8.07
N ASP A 496 -10.58 -3.24 8.07
CA ASP A 496 -10.21 -3.99 9.27
C ASP A 496 -8.97 -3.38 9.94
N GLU A 497 -7.97 -2.98 9.14
CA GLU A 497 -6.76 -2.31 9.62
C GLU A 497 -7.07 -0.92 10.21
N MET A 498 -7.90 -0.11 9.54
CA MET A 498 -8.33 1.19 10.07
C MET A 498 -9.11 1.04 11.39
N ALA A 499 -9.97 0.03 11.47
CA ALA A 499 -10.71 -0.28 12.70
C ALA A 499 -9.76 -0.75 13.83
N ALA A 500 -8.76 -1.56 13.52
CA ALA A 500 -7.74 -1.99 14.48
C ALA A 500 -6.91 -0.82 15.00
N ARG A 501 -6.52 0.10 14.10
CA ARG A 501 -5.84 1.36 14.46
C ARG A 501 -6.67 2.21 15.40
N HIS A 502 -7.96 2.40 15.08
CA HIS A 502 -8.86 3.17 15.94
C HIS A 502 -9.04 2.51 17.32
N ARG A 503 -9.14 1.18 17.40
CA ARG A 503 -9.20 0.46 18.68
C ARG A 503 -7.91 0.63 19.49
N ALA A 504 -6.74 0.58 18.84
CA ALA A 504 -5.45 0.74 19.52
C ALA A 504 -5.31 2.13 20.18
N VAL A 505 -5.84 3.19 19.56
CA VAL A 505 -5.86 4.55 20.16
C VAL A 505 -6.57 4.59 21.51
N HIS A 506 -7.63 3.80 21.68
CA HIS A 506 -8.41 3.79 22.92
C HIS A 506 -8.00 2.71 23.91
N GLY A 507 -7.27 1.68 23.45
CA GLY A 507 -6.85 0.54 24.27
C GLY A 507 -5.48 0.71 24.93
N VAL A 508 -4.62 1.61 24.43
CA VAL A 508 -3.21 1.72 24.85
C VAL A 508 -2.98 3.01 25.64
N GLN A 509 -2.33 2.89 26.81
CA GLN A 509 -1.87 4.04 27.60
C GLN A 509 -0.52 4.57 27.07
N ASP A 510 -0.49 5.10 25.84
CA ASP A 510 0.68 5.77 25.25
C ASP A 510 0.33 7.22 24.90
N SER A 511 0.93 8.17 25.63
CA SER A 511 0.67 9.61 25.45
C SER A 511 1.03 10.13 24.06
N ALA A 512 2.00 9.51 23.37
CA ALA A 512 2.37 9.90 22.01
C ALA A 512 1.30 9.43 21.00
N VAL A 513 0.73 8.24 21.20
CA VAL A 513 -0.40 7.75 20.37
C VAL A 513 -1.62 8.66 20.55
N GLU A 514 -1.94 9.06 21.78
CA GLU A 514 -3.03 10.00 22.07
C GLU A 514 -2.81 11.37 21.41
N GLN A 515 -1.59 11.92 21.49
CA GLN A 515 -1.25 13.19 20.85
C GLN A 515 -1.35 13.12 19.33
N LEU A 516 -0.87 12.04 18.71
CA LEU A 516 -0.98 11.83 17.26
C LEU A 516 -2.45 11.68 16.83
N ALA A 517 -3.28 10.99 17.61
CA ALA A 517 -4.71 10.88 17.34
C ALA A 517 -5.42 12.24 17.44
N GLN A 518 -5.10 13.06 18.45
CA GLN A 518 -5.61 14.43 18.57
C GLN A 518 -5.16 15.32 17.41
N SER A 519 -3.91 15.15 16.96
CA SER A 519 -3.37 15.85 15.79
C SER A 519 -4.17 15.49 14.53
N LEU A 520 -4.38 14.20 14.27
CA LEU A 520 -5.18 13.71 13.14
C LEU A 520 -6.62 14.24 13.18
N ASP A 521 -7.26 14.25 14.36
CA ASP A 521 -8.59 14.84 14.53
C ASP A 521 -8.61 16.34 14.24
N SER A 522 -7.51 17.05 14.52
CA SER A 522 -7.39 18.48 14.24
C SER A 522 -7.21 18.77 12.75
N THR A 523 -6.37 18.00 12.04
CA THR A 523 -6.12 18.15 10.60
C THR A 523 -7.35 17.75 9.79
N ARG A 524 -8.04 16.66 10.16
CA ARG A 524 -9.34 16.27 9.58
C ARG A 524 -10.39 17.38 9.70
N ARG A 525 -10.47 18.03 10.86
CA ARG A 525 -11.37 19.17 11.06
C ARG A 525 -10.98 20.35 10.18
N ARG A 526 -9.69 20.65 10.02
CA ARG A 526 -9.20 21.71 9.12
C ARG A 526 -9.56 21.39 7.65
N LEU A 527 -9.31 20.17 7.19
CA LEU A 527 -9.63 19.75 5.83
C LEU A 527 -11.14 19.82 5.56
N ALA A 528 -11.95 19.30 6.47
CA ALA A 528 -13.41 19.39 6.38
C ALA A 528 -13.88 20.86 6.36
N THR A 529 -13.26 21.71 7.18
CA THR A 529 -13.55 23.15 7.19
C THR A 529 -13.23 23.77 5.83
N LEU A 530 -12.05 23.53 5.27
CA LEU A 530 -11.68 24.05 3.94
C LEU A 530 -12.62 23.54 2.84
N ALA A 531 -12.95 22.25 2.84
CA ALA A 531 -13.85 21.65 1.86
C ALA A 531 -15.26 22.24 1.91
N ILE A 532 -15.80 22.49 3.12
CA ILE A 532 -17.11 23.12 3.31
C ILE A 532 -17.05 24.62 2.98
N ARG A 533 -15.96 25.29 3.33
CA ARG A 533 -15.74 26.72 3.11
C ARG A 533 -15.67 27.06 1.62
N GLY A 534 -14.97 26.24 0.85
CA GLY A 534 -14.61 26.57 -0.52
C GLY A 534 -13.56 27.70 -0.62
N PRO A 535 -13.27 28.20 -1.83
CA PRO A 535 -12.16 29.13 -2.09
C PRO A 535 -12.34 30.55 -1.52
N GLU A 536 -13.55 31.00 -1.16
CA GLU A 536 -13.81 32.32 -0.51
C GLU A 536 -13.04 33.53 -1.10
N GLY A 537 -12.97 33.65 -2.42
CA GLY A 537 -12.29 34.78 -3.07
C GLY A 537 -10.77 34.66 -3.12
N GLU A 538 -10.19 33.57 -2.63
CA GLU A 538 -8.82 33.20 -2.94
C GLU A 538 -8.73 32.76 -4.42
N PRO A 539 -7.60 33.05 -5.10
CA PRO A 539 -7.33 32.49 -6.41
C PRO A 539 -7.42 30.95 -6.37
N PRO A 540 -7.97 30.28 -7.40
CA PRO A 540 -8.12 28.81 -7.43
C PRO A 540 -6.84 28.02 -7.18
N GLU A 541 -5.68 28.61 -7.48
CA GLU A 541 -4.36 28.02 -7.21
C GLU A 541 -3.95 28.08 -5.74
N VAL A 542 -4.37 29.12 -5.02
CA VAL A 542 -4.12 29.27 -3.58
C VAL A 542 -5.01 28.32 -2.80
N TYR A 543 -6.30 28.25 -3.14
CA TYR A 543 -7.21 27.30 -2.51
C TYR A 543 -6.81 25.84 -2.76
N ARG A 544 -6.40 25.50 -3.99
CA ARG A 544 -5.84 24.16 -4.29
C ARG A 544 -4.62 23.86 -3.43
N ARG A 545 -3.66 24.79 -3.32
CA ARG A 545 -2.49 24.63 -2.45
C ARG A 545 -2.88 24.41 -0.98
N LEU A 546 -3.82 25.17 -0.44
CA LEU A 546 -4.28 24.98 0.94
C LEU A 546 -4.98 23.64 1.17
N MET A 547 -5.78 23.20 0.20
CA MET A 547 -6.42 21.87 0.22
C MET A 547 -5.37 20.76 0.16
N ASP A 548 -4.38 20.89 -0.72
CA ASP A 548 -3.33 19.90 -0.88
C ASP A 548 -2.40 19.85 0.34
N GLU A 549 -2.07 21.01 0.94
CA GLU A 549 -1.31 21.10 2.18
C GLU A 549 -2.08 20.48 3.36
N ALA A 550 -3.36 20.79 3.53
CA ALA A 550 -4.18 20.18 4.58
C ALA A 550 -4.36 18.66 4.39
N ARG A 551 -4.43 18.18 3.14
CA ARG A 551 -4.45 16.74 2.83
C ARG A 551 -3.13 16.07 3.19
N ARG A 552 -2.00 16.69 2.86
CA ARG A 552 -0.67 16.17 3.22
C ARG A 552 -0.50 16.10 4.74
N GLU A 553 -0.88 17.16 5.46
CA GLU A 553 -0.86 17.17 6.93
C GLU A 553 -1.74 16.07 7.55
N GLU A 554 -2.92 15.81 6.97
CA GLU A 554 -3.78 14.70 7.40
C GLU A 554 -3.09 13.35 7.18
N GLU A 555 -2.57 13.11 5.97
CA GLU A 555 -1.89 11.87 5.62
C GLU A 555 -0.66 11.61 6.48
N ASP A 556 0.16 12.64 6.74
CA ASP A 556 1.35 12.54 7.58
C ASP A 556 1.00 12.22 9.04
N ALA A 557 -0.05 12.86 9.58
CA ALA A 557 -0.54 12.58 10.93
C ALA A 557 -1.10 11.17 11.04
N GLU A 558 -1.86 10.71 10.04
CA GLU A 558 -2.43 9.37 9.99
C GLU A 558 -1.35 8.29 9.91
N ARG A 559 -0.37 8.49 9.03
CA ARG A 559 0.79 7.62 8.86
C ARG A 559 1.63 7.53 10.14
N SER A 560 1.91 8.66 10.77
CA SER A 560 2.64 8.69 12.06
C SER A 560 1.91 7.89 13.13
N LEU A 561 0.58 8.04 13.20
CA LEU A 561 -0.26 7.25 14.09
C LEU A 561 -0.25 5.76 13.72
N ALA A 562 -0.32 5.42 12.44
CA ALA A 562 -0.28 4.06 11.93
C ALA A 562 0.99 3.33 12.37
N LEU A 563 2.15 3.94 12.14
CA LEU A 563 3.45 3.38 12.51
C LEU A 563 3.59 3.21 14.03
N ARG A 564 3.24 4.23 14.83
CA ARG A 564 3.38 4.16 16.29
C ARG A 564 2.41 3.16 16.91
N SER A 565 1.19 3.07 16.39
CA SER A 565 0.20 2.14 16.92
C SER A 565 0.43 0.69 16.46
N ALA A 566 1.26 0.44 15.44
CA ALA A 566 1.45 -0.89 14.84
C ALA A 566 1.92 -1.95 15.84
N ALA A 567 2.83 -1.58 16.76
CA ALA A 567 3.34 -2.49 17.78
C ALA A 567 2.28 -2.97 18.78
N PHE A 568 1.16 -2.24 18.90
CA PHE A 568 0.08 -2.54 19.84
C PHE A 568 -1.16 -3.13 19.15
N ARG A 569 -1.15 -3.21 17.83
CA ARG A 569 -2.16 -3.93 17.06
C ARG A 569 -1.78 -5.40 17.10
N HIS A 570 -2.33 -6.14 18.06
CA HIS A 570 -2.29 -7.58 17.97
C HIS A 570 -2.99 -8.02 16.68
N ASP A 571 -2.47 -9.05 16.00
CA ASP A 571 -3.08 -9.74 14.84
C ASP A 571 -4.44 -10.42 15.15
N GLN A 572 -5.13 -9.93 16.18
CA GLN A 572 -6.17 -10.64 16.88
C GLN A 572 -7.50 -10.65 16.11
N ALA A 573 -7.87 -11.89 15.76
CA ALA A 573 -9.21 -12.45 15.63
C ALA A 573 -9.80 -12.60 14.22
N ARG A 574 -9.66 -11.64 13.29
CA ARG A 574 -10.40 -11.72 12.00
C ARG A 574 -9.70 -12.51 10.89
N ALA A 575 -8.38 -12.71 10.98
CA ALA A 575 -7.59 -13.36 9.93
C ALA A 575 -7.81 -14.88 9.80
N GLY A 576 -8.38 -15.53 10.82
CA GLY A 576 -8.63 -16.97 10.86
C GLY A 576 -10.12 -17.37 10.77
N VAL A 577 -11.04 -16.40 10.62
CA VAL A 577 -12.47 -16.70 10.45
C VAL A 577 -12.70 -17.19 9.02
N GLY A 578 -13.01 -18.48 8.89
CA GLY A 578 -13.33 -19.10 7.61
C GLY A 578 -14.82 -19.08 7.31
N LEU A 579 -15.17 -19.48 6.09
CA LEU A 579 -16.56 -19.66 5.67
C LEU A 579 -17.30 -20.65 6.59
N ALA A 580 -16.63 -21.71 7.04
CA ALA A 580 -17.22 -22.68 7.95
C ALA A 580 -17.70 -22.05 9.27
N ASP A 581 -16.90 -21.15 9.85
CA ASP A 581 -17.26 -20.45 11.09
C ASP A 581 -18.44 -19.51 10.89
N ILE A 582 -18.47 -18.82 9.74
CA ILE A 582 -19.56 -17.90 9.36
C ILE A 582 -20.87 -18.66 9.16
N LEU A 583 -20.84 -19.78 8.42
CA LEU A 583 -22.01 -20.61 8.21
C LEU A 583 -22.50 -21.23 9.53
N ALA A 584 -21.59 -21.58 10.44
CA ALA A 584 -21.94 -22.07 11.78
C ALA A 584 -22.54 -20.96 12.68
N ALA A 585 -22.13 -19.70 12.50
CA ALA A 585 -22.66 -18.56 13.23
C ALA A 585 -23.98 -18.02 12.65
N LEU A 586 -24.38 -18.45 11.45
CA LEU A 586 -25.62 -18.01 10.81
C LEU A 586 -26.83 -18.49 11.63
N PRO A 587 -27.72 -17.59 12.09
CA PRO A 587 -28.87 -18.00 12.88
C PRO A 587 -29.81 -18.92 12.09
N PRO A 588 -30.55 -19.84 12.75
CA PRO A 588 -31.53 -20.69 12.08
C PRO A 588 -32.60 -19.84 11.36
N ASP A 589 -33.12 -20.40 10.27
CA ASP A 589 -34.07 -19.76 9.35
C ASP A 589 -33.54 -18.45 8.73
N SER A 590 -32.21 -18.30 8.61
CA SER A 590 -31.60 -17.14 7.97
C SER A 590 -30.96 -17.49 6.63
N ALA A 591 -30.82 -16.50 5.76
CA ALA A 591 -30.01 -16.58 4.55
C ALA A 591 -28.89 -15.55 4.61
N LEU A 592 -27.81 -15.81 3.88
CA LEU A 592 -26.69 -14.88 3.70
C LEU A 592 -26.47 -14.64 2.20
N VAL A 593 -26.41 -13.36 1.82
CA VAL A 593 -26.07 -12.88 0.49
C VAL A 593 -24.82 -12.01 0.59
N ALA A 594 -23.76 -12.41 -0.09
CA ALA A 594 -22.55 -11.62 -0.24
C ALA A 594 -22.34 -11.26 -1.72
N TYR A 595 -22.66 -10.03 -2.08
CA TYR A 595 -22.38 -9.49 -3.42
C TYR A 595 -20.88 -9.43 -3.63
N ALA A 596 -20.37 -9.67 -4.82
CA ALA A 596 -18.96 -9.60 -5.14
C ALA A 596 -18.76 -8.76 -6.40
N TYR A 597 -18.02 -7.67 -6.28
CA TYR A 597 -17.56 -6.92 -7.45
C TYR A 597 -16.31 -7.60 -8.01
N ARG A 598 -16.40 -8.09 -9.23
CA ARG A 598 -15.25 -8.59 -9.97
C ARG A 598 -14.82 -7.50 -10.95
N GLY A 599 -13.63 -6.97 -10.75
CA GLY A 599 -13.00 -6.03 -11.68
C GLY A 599 -12.73 -6.67 -13.04
N ALA A 600 -12.20 -5.88 -13.98
CA ALA A 600 -11.75 -6.42 -15.25
C ALA A 600 -10.66 -7.47 -14.99
N VAL A 601 -10.79 -8.64 -15.62
CA VAL A 601 -9.71 -9.63 -15.70
C VAL A 601 -9.09 -9.45 -17.07
N GLU A 602 -7.86 -8.96 -17.12
CA GLU A 602 -7.13 -8.83 -18.37
C GLU A 602 -6.86 -10.21 -18.96
N ARG A 603 -7.42 -10.49 -20.13
CA ARG A 603 -6.99 -11.56 -21.05
C ARG A 603 -6.41 -10.86 -22.28
N PRO A 604 -5.08 -10.75 -22.43
CA PRO A 604 -4.49 -10.07 -23.58
C PRO A 604 -4.48 -10.97 -24.82
N GLY A 605 -4.54 -10.30 -25.97
CA GLY A 605 -4.39 -10.85 -27.33
C GLY A 605 -3.77 -9.78 -28.22
N PRO A 606 -3.41 -10.09 -29.47
CA PRO A 606 -2.40 -9.36 -30.21
C PRO A 606 -2.83 -7.92 -30.60
N PRO A 607 -1.86 -7.10 -30.99
CA PRO A 607 -1.96 -5.66 -30.94
C PRO A 607 -2.20 -5.06 -32.32
N SER A 608 -3.16 -4.14 -32.40
CA SER A 608 -3.25 -3.12 -33.46
C SER A 608 -4.46 -2.20 -33.21
N GLY A 609 -4.18 -0.91 -33.07
CA GLY A 609 -4.94 0.23 -33.60
C GLY A 609 -6.43 0.45 -33.29
N ALA A 610 -7.12 -0.48 -32.63
CA ALA A 610 -8.52 -0.31 -32.24
C ALA A 610 -8.60 0.24 -30.81
N ARG A 611 -9.57 1.13 -30.54
CA ARG A 611 -9.91 1.55 -29.17
C ARG A 611 -10.07 0.31 -28.27
N PRO A 612 -9.75 0.42 -26.97
CA PRO A 612 -9.95 -0.65 -26.00
C PRO A 612 -11.45 -0.87 -25.78
N GLU A 613 -12.10 -1.56 -26.72
CA GLU A 613 -13.45 -2.07 -26.57
C GLU A 613 -13.34 -3.58 -26.29
N SER A 614 -13.56 -3.91 -25.01
CA SER A 614 -13.82 -5.23 -24.40
C SER A 614 -12.97 -6.41 -24.89
N ARG A 615 -11.82 -6.65 -24.25
CA ARG A 615 -10.99 -7.87 -24.45
C ARG A 615 -10.64 -8.63 -23.17
N GLY A 616 -11.01 -8.11 -22.00
CA GLY A 616 -11.13 -8.88 -20.76
C GLY A 616 -12.59 -9.24 -20.51
N GLU A 617 -12.86 -10.14 -19.57
CA GLU A 617 -14.23 -10.24 -19.05
C GLU A 617 -14.60 -8.90 -18.42
N ASP A 618 -15.54 -8.19 -19.04
CA ASP A 618 -16.03 -6.90 -18.57
C ASP A 618 -16.38 -6.99 -17.08
N PRO A 619 -16.00 -5.99 -16.26
CA PRO A 619 -16.28 -6.00 -14.83
C PRO A 619 -17.74 -6.39 -14.59
N CYS A 620 -17.99 -7.25 -13.61
CA CYS A 620 -19.31 -7.81 -13.38
C CYS A 620 -19.60 -7.96 -11.90
N TYR A 621 -20.89 -8.05 -11.56
CA TYR A 621 -21.32 -8.41 -10.23
C TYR A 621 -21.68 -9.89 -10.18
N LEU A 622 -21.19 -10.54 -9.13
CA LEU A 622 -21.57 -11.87 -8.71
C LEU A 622 -22.23 -11.76 -7.32
N ALA A 623 -22.88 -12.81 -6.87
CA ALA A 623 -23.34 -12.92 -5.49
C ALA A 623 -23.24 -14.35 -4.99
N PHE A 624 -22.56 -14.51 -3.86
CA PHE A 624 -22.65 -15.73 -3.08
C PHE A 624 -23.96 -15.72 -2.30
N ALA A 625 -24.69 -16.83 -2.32
CA ALA A 625 -25.94 -17.01 -1.60
C ALA A 625 -25.94 -18.36 -0.89
N VAL A 626 -26.47 -18.37 0.34
CA VAL A 626 -26.78 -19.59 1.07
C VAL A 626 -28.10 -19.41 1.80
N GLY A 627 -29.07 -20.25 1.47
CA GLY A 627 -30.39 -20.28 2.09
C GLY A 627 -30.49 -21.19 3.32
N PRO A 628 -31.57 -21.11 4.09
CA PRO A 628 -31.78 -21.91 5.30
C PRO A 628 -31.90 -23.43 5.05
N ARG A 629 -32.12 -23.84 3.79
CA ARG A 629 -32.24 -25.24 3.37
C ARG A 629 -31.09 -25.71 2.48
N GLU A 630 -30.14 -24.82 2.19
CA GLU A 630 -29.02 -25.12 1.31
C GLU A 630 -27.81 -25.61 2.12
N VAL A 631 -27.23 -26.73 1.71
CA VAL A 631 -26.01 -27.28 2.32
C VAL A 631 -24.76 -26.69 1.67
N ASN A 632 -24.86 -26.33 0.39
CA ASN A 632 -23.76 -25.78 -0.40
C ASN A 632 -24.07 -24.35 -0.82
N PRO A 633 -23.08 -23.46 -0.77
CA PRO A 633 -23.25 -22.11 -1.24
C PRO A 633 -23.41 -22.05 -2.77
N SER A 634 -24.30 -21.17 -3.21
CA SER A 634 -24.51 -20.84 -4.61
C SER A 634 -23.71 -19.60 -4.99
N LEU A 635 -23.19 -19.55 -6.23
CA LEU A 635 -22.56 -18.36 -6.81
C LEU A 635 -23.35 -17.96 -8.04
N VAL A 636 -24.02 -16.82 -7.99
CA VAL A 636 -24.93 -16.33 -9.02
C VAL A 636 -24.29 -15.17 -9.77
N ARG A 637 -24.26 -15.25 -11.10
CA ARG A 637 -23.80 -14.14 -11.97
C ARG A 637 -24.96 -13.17 -12.20
N LEU A 638 -24.79 -11.92 -11.76
CA LEU A 638 -25.86 -10.90 -11.82
C LEU A 638 -25.84 -10.09 -13.12
N GLY A 639 -24.65 -9.79 -13.65
CA GLY A 639 -24.52 -9.06 -14.91
C GLY A 639 -23.32 -8.12 -14.96
N SER A 640 -23.22 -7.35 -16.05
CA SER A 640 -22.16 -6.35 -16.24
C SER A 640 -22.24 -5.25 -15.19
N ALA A 641 -21.08 -4.84 -14.68
CA ALA A 641 -20.99 -3.73 -13.74
C ALA A 641 -21.41 -2.40 -14.39
N GLY A 642 -21.09 -2.18 -15.67
CA GLY A 642 -21.50 -0.94 -16.35
C GLY A 642 -23.02 -0.77 -16.40
N GLU A 643 -23.75 -1.87 -16.61
CA GLU A 643 -25.22 -1.88 -16.59
C GLU A 643 -25.75 -1.64 -15.17
N ILE A 644 -25.26 -2.41 -14.19
CA ILE A 644 -25.71 -2.33 -12.80
C ILE A 644 -25.36 -0.97 -12.18
N ASP A 645 -24.15 -0.47 -12.36
CA ASP A 645 -23.72 0.85 -11.88
C ASP A 645 -24.56 1.97 -12.53
N GLY A 646 -24.93 1.81 -13.80
CA GLY A 646 -25.87 2.71 -14.49
C GLY A 646 -27.27 2.68 -13.87
N LEU A 647 -27.77 1.49 -13.53
CA LEU A 647 -29.06 1.32 -12.82
C LEU A 647 -29.01 1.92 -11.41
N VAL A 648 -27.94 1.69 -10.66
CA VAL A 648 -27.73 2.29 -9.34
C VAL A 648 -27.71 3.81 -9.43
N ARG A 649 -27.03 4.38 -10.41
CA ARG A 649 -26.99 5.83 -10.63
C ARG A 649 -28.38 6.39 -10.91
N ARG A 650 -29.15 5.76 -11.82
CA ARG A 650 -30.53 6.16 -12.11
C ARG A 650 -31.43 6.07 -10.88
N TRP A 651 -31.32 4.99 -10.10
CA TRP A 651 -32.07 4.84 -8.85
C TRP A 651 -31.71 5.94 -7.85
N ARG A 652 -30.42 6.26 -7.69
CA ARG A 652 -29.98 7.36 -6.81
C ARG A 652 -30.47 8.72 -7.27
N GLU A 653 -30.50 8.98 -8.57
CA GLU A 653 -31.05 10.20 -9.16
C GLU A 653 -32.57 10.31 -8.89
N ALA A 654 -33.30 9.21 -9.05
CA ALA A 654 -34.73 9.16 -8.75
C ALA A 654 -35.01 9.40 -7.25
N VAL A 655 -34.26 8.77 -6.35
CA VAL A 655 -34.36 9.00 -4.89
C VAL A 655 -33.98 10.43 -4.51
N GLY A 656 -32.98 11.01 -5.17
CA GLY A 656 -32.52 12.38 -4.91
C GLY A 656 -33.45 13.47 -5.44
N THR A 657 -34.42 13.13 -6.30
CA THR A 657 -35.35 14.10 -6.86
C THR A 657 -36.41 14.46 -5.82
N ALA A 658 -36.36 15.70 -5.31
CA ALA A 658 -37.34 16.17 -4.33
C ALA A 658 -38.76 16.06 -4.91
N PRO A 659 -39.71 15.38 -4.22
CA PRO A 659 -41.07 15.29 -4.70
C PRO A 659 -41.66 16.70 -4.83
N GLY A 660 -42.16 17.05 -6.01
CA GLY A 660 -42.74 18.35 -6.24
C GLY A 660 -43.93 18.63 -5.30
N VAL A 661 -44.15 19.90 -4.97
CA VAL A 661 -45.17 20.34 -3.99
C VAL A 661 -46.61 19.97 -4.42
N VAL A 662 -46.83 19.71 -5.71
CA VAL A 662 -48.13 19.40 -6.29
C VAL A 662 -48.30 17.88 -6.44
N ARG A 663 -49.49 17.36 -6.10
CA ARG A 663 -49.84 15.92 -6.12
C ARG A 663 -49.39 15.16 -7.37
N VAL A 664 -49.50 15.78 -8.55
CA VAL A 664 -49.10 15.18 -9.83
C VAL A 664 -47.58 14.99 -9.92
N ALA A 665 -46.82 15.98 -9.45
CA ALA A 665 -45.36 15.90 -9.40
C ALA A 665 -44.87 14.89 -8.36
N ARG A 666 -45.56 14.77 -7.22
CA ARG A 666 -45.28 13.74 -6.20
C ARG A 666 -45.51 12.32 -6.74
N ARG A 667 -46.65 12.08 -7.41
CA ARG A 667 -46.92 10.78 -8.07
C ARG A 667 -45.89 10.44 -9.14
N ARG A 668 -45.53 11.40 -9.98
CA ARG A 668 -44.52 11.18 -11.01
C ARG A 668 -43.16 10.82 -10.43
N ALA A 669 -42.73 11.51 -9.37
CA ALA A 669 -41.48 11.18 -8.69
C ALA A 669 -41.51 9.76 -8.05
N GLU A 670 -42.66 9.36 -7.52
CA GLU A 670 -42.88 8.01 -6.98
C GLU A 670 -42.89 6.93 -8.08
N ASP A 671 -43.51 7.21 -9.23
CA ASP A 671 -43.51 6.33 -10.41
C ASP A 671 -42.09 6.17 -10.98
N ASP A 672 -41.35 7.28 -11.13
CA ASP A 672 -39.96 7.28 -11.61
C ASP A 672 -39.05 6.49 -10.64
N TYR A 673 -39.24 6.67 -9.32
CA TYR A 673 -38.56 5.88 -8.29
C TYR A 673 -38.89 4.39 -8.37
N ARG A 674 -40.17 4.03 -8.47
CA ARG A 674 -40.61 2.63 -8.59
C ARG A 674 -40.04 2.00 -9.85
N GLN A 675 -40.10 2.69 -10.99
CA GLN A 675 -39.56 2.18 -12.24
C GLN A 675 -38.05 1.92 -12.15
N ALA A 676 -37.29 2.87 -11.59
CA ALA A 676 -35.85 2.71 -11.40
C ALA A 676 -35.52 1.59 -10.40
N GLY A 677 -36.27 1.50 -9.30
CA GLY A 677 -36.12 0.47 -8.28
C GLY A 677 -36.46 -0.93 -8.79
N GLU A 678 -37.52 -1.10 -9.57
CA GLU A 678 -37.88 -2.37 -10.18
C GLU A 678 -36.82 -2.84 -11.17
N ALA A 679 -36.33 -1.94 -12.02
CA ALA A 679 -35.27 -2.25 -12.98
C ALA A 679 -34.00 -2.71 -12.26
N LEU A 680 -33.64 -2.07 -11.14
CA LEU A 680 -32.51 -2.48 -10.32
C LEU A 680 -32.76 -3.82 -9.63
N ARG A 681 -33.90 -4.01 -8.97
CA ARG A 681 -34.29 -5.27 -8.28
C ARG A 681 -34.21 -6.49 -9.21
N ARG A 682 -34.70 -6.36 -10.44
CA ARG A 682 -34.69 -7.44 -11.44
C ARG A 682 -33.29 -7.98 -11.73
N VAL A 683 -32.27 -7.14 -11.62
CA VAL A 683 -30.88 -7.51 -11.93
C VAL A 683 -30.14 -7.95 -10.67
N ILE A 684 -30.33 -7.27 -9.53
CA ILE A 684 -29.49 -7.50 -8.34
C ILE A 684 -30.15 -8.37 -7.25
N TRP A 685 -31.46 -8.62 -7.33
CA TRP A 685 -32.20 -9.32 -6.27
C TRP A 685 -33.00 -10.52 -6.80
N ASP A 686 -33.72 -10.38 -7.91
CA ASP A 686 -34.55 -11.47 -8.46
C ASP A 686 -33.77 -12.76 -8.75
N PRO A 687 -32.52 -12.71 -9.28
CA PRO A 687 -31.72 -13.92 -9.46
C PRO A 687 -31.41 -14.66 -8.16
N LEU A 688 -31.47 -13.96 -7.02
CA LEU A 688 -31.17 -14.51 -5.70
C LEU A 688 -32.41 -15.04 -4.99
N ALA A 689 -33.60 -14.50 -5.31
CA ALA A 689 -34.86 -14.87 -4.64
C ALA A 689 -35.10 -16.39 -4.49
N PRO A 690 -34.78 -17.26 -5.47
CA PRO A 690 -34.91 -18.72 -5.30
C PRO A 690 -34.09 -19.29 -4.13
N HIS A 691 -32.92 -18.73 -3.86
CA HIS A 691 -32.01 -19.16 -2.79
C HIS A 691 -32.42 -18.64 -1.41
N LEU A 692 -33.27 -17.62 -1.36
CA LEU A 692 -33.67 -16.94 -0.11
C LEU A 692 -35.02 -17.44 0.43
N GLN A 693 -35.69 -18.35 -0.28
CA GLN A 693 -37.02 -18.82 0.07
C GLN A 693 -37.05 -19.46 1.47
N GLY A 694 -38.00 -19.00 2.30
CA GLY A 694 -38.20 -19.50 3.66
C GLY A 694 -37.28 -18.88 4.71
N ALA A 695 -36.41 -17.93 4.35
CA ALA A 695 -35.64 -17.17 5.32
C ALA A 695 -36.53 -16.12 6.02
N ARG A 696 -36.42 -16.01 7.36
CA ARG A 696 -37.01 -14.92 8.14
C ARG A 696 -36.05 -13.74 8.33
N ARG A 697 -34.76 -14.00 8.15
CA ARG A 697 -33.68 -13.02 8.28
C ARG A 697 -32.74 -13.19 7.09
N ILE A 698 -32.44 -12.09 6.40
CA ILE A 698 -31.52 -12.10 5.26
C ILE A 698 -30.36 -11.18 5.61
N PHE A 699 -29.17 -11.74 5.78
CA PHE A 699 -27.95 -10.97 5.96
C PHE A 699 -27.38 -10.62 4.60
N VAL A 700 -27.09 -9.34 4.38
CA VAL A 700 -26.56 -8.82 3.12
C VAL A 700 -25.21 -8.17 3.37
N VAL A 701 -24.21 -8.61 2.60
CA VAL A 701 -22.91 -7.97 2.48
C VAL A 701 -22.80 -7.34 1.09
N PRO A 702 -23.01 -6.02 0.96
CA PRO A 702 -22.92 -5.36 -0.33
C PRO A 702 -21.46 -5.16 -0.77
N ASP A 703 -21.27 -4.92 -2.07
CA ASP A 703 -19.97 -4.63 -2.66
C ASP A 703 -20.13 -3.65 -3.83
N GLY A 704 -19.05 -2.97 -4.23
CA GLY A 704 -19.06 -1.96 -5.29
C GLY A 704 -20.19 -0.92 -5.11
N SER A 705 -20.82 -0.51 -6.23
CA SER A 705 -21.92 0.45 -6.25
C SER A 705 -23.19 -0.07 -5.57
N ILE A 706 -23.37 -1.39 -5.43
CA ILE A 706 -24.53 -1.97 -4.74
C ILE A 706 -24.55 -1.54 -3.26
N SER A 707 -23.38 -1.23 -2.68
CA SER A 707 -23.24 -0.63 -1.34
C SER A 707 -23.97 0.71 -1.17
N LEU A 708 -24.37 1.34 -2.27
CA LEU A 708 -25.09 2.61 -2.27
C LEU A 708 -26.61 2.43 -2.31
N VAL A 709 -27.11 1.19 -2.34
CA VAL A 709 -28.52 0.85 -2.52
C VAL A 709 -29.11 0.34 -1.21
N ASN A 710 -30.25 0.92 -0.81
CA ASN A 710 -31.08 0.33 0.23
C ASN A 710 -32.03 -0.71 -0.38
N LEU A 711 -31.59 -1.96 -0.42
CA LEU A 711 -32.31 -3.11 -0.98
C LEU A 711 -33.70 -3.26 -0.39
N ALA A 712 -33.88 -3.01 0.92
CA ALA A 712 -35.18 -3.12 1.57
C ALA A 712 -36.22 -2.15 0.98
N THR A 713 -35.77 -1.03 0.38
CA THR A 713 -36.66 -0.06 -0.26
C THR A 713 -36.97 -0.37 -1.72
N LEU A 714 -36.44 -1.46 -2.29
CA LEU A 714 -36.74 -1.81 -3.67
C LEU A 714 -38.19 -2.31 -3.82
N PRO A 715 -38.89 -1.96 -4.92
CA PRO A 715 -40.30 -2.28 -5.09
C PRO A 715 -40.51 -3.75 -5.44
N GLU A 716 -41.51 -4.38 -4.83
CA GLU A 716 -41.98 -5.73 -5.11
C GLU A 716 -43.49 -5.71 -5.37
N GLY A 717 -43.87 -5.62 -6.66
CA GLY A 717 -45.27 -5.41 -7.04
C GLY A 717 -45.79 -4.08 -6.50
N ASP A 718 -46.86 -4.13 -5.71
CA ASP A 718 -47.43 -2.95 -5.05
C ASP A 718 -46.81 -2.64 -3.69
N ALA A 719 -45.84 -3.44 -3.23
CA ALA A 719 -45.16 -3.32 -1.93
C ALA A 719 -43.66 -3.00 -2.11
N TYR A 720 -42.92 -3.02 -1.00
CA TYR A 720 -41.45 -2.94 -0.96
C TYR A 720 -40.87 -4.19 -0.30
N LEU A 721 -39.60 -4.52 -0.59
CA LEU A 721 -38.94 -5.68 0.04
C LEU A 721 -38.93 -5.61 1.58
N LEU A 722 -38.94 -4.42 2.17
CA LEU A 722 -39.08 -4.22 3.63
C LEU A 722 -40.43 -4.68 4.20
N GLU A 723 -41.46 -4.76 3.35
CA GLU A 723 -42.80 -5.21 3.70
C GLU A 723 -42.98 -6.72 3.51
N SER A 724 -41.92 -7.41 3.05
CA SER A 724 -41.87 -8.87 3.03
C SER A 724 -41.71 -9.46 4.44
N ASP A 725 -42.00 -10.75 4.59
CA ASP A 725 -41.87 -11.46 5.88
C ASP A 725 -40.42 -11.56 6.38
N ALA A 726 -39.41 -11.27 5.54
CA ALA A 726 -38.01 -11.42 5.86
C ALA A 726 -37.34 -10.08 6.19
N VAL A 727 -36.65 -10.01 7.33
CA VAL A 727 -35.91 -8.80 7.74
C VAL A 727 -34.51 -8.80 7.11
N ILE A 728 -34.17 -7.72 6.40
CA ILE A 728 -32.85 -7.53 5.79
C ILE A 728 -31.88 -6.85 6.78
N HIS A 729 -30.75 -7.49 7.04
CA HIS A 729 -29.68 -7.00 7.90
C HIS A 729 -28.41 -6.73 7.09
N TYR A 730 -27.86 -5.53 7.18
CA TYR A 730 -26.61 -5.18 6.50
C TYR A 730 -25.40 -5.48 7.37
N LEU A 731 -24.40 -6.12 6.79
CA LEU A 731 -23.10 -6.36 7.40
C LEU A 731 -22.01 -5.64 6.61
N SER A 732 -20.90 -5.29 7.27
CA SER A 732 -19.73 -4.74 6.58
C SER A 732 -18.88 -5.87 5.96
N ALA A 733 -18.84 -7.02 6.62
CA ALA A 733 -18.27 -8.26 6.10
C ALA A 733 -19.00 -9.47 6.68
N GLU A 734 -18.94 -10.62 6.01
CA GLU A 734 -19.58 -11.87 6.44
C GLU A 734 -19.15 -12.29 7.85
N ARG A 735 -17.87 -12.05 8.18
CA ARG A 735 -17.27 -12.36 9.48
C ARG A 735 -17.87 -11.60 10.67
N ASP A 736 -18.64 -10.53 10.43
CA ASP A 736 -19.35 -9.82 11.50
C ASP A 736 -20.41 -10.72 12.17
N LEU A 737 -20.81 -11.83 11.54
CA LEU A 737 -21.68 -12.85 12.14
C LEU A 737 -21.01 -13.65 13.27
N VAL A 738 -19.69 -13.87 13.18
CA VAL A 738 -18.94 -14.75 14.11
C VAL A 738 -18.65 -14.05 15.44
N HIS A 739 -18.57 -12.72 15.42
CA HIS A 739 -18.39 -11.90 16.61
C HIS A 739 -19.61 -11.00 16.77
N PRO A 740 -20.75 -11.54 17.25
CA PRO A 740 -21.88 -10.68 17.58
C PRO A 740 -21.38 -9.61 18.55
N TYR A 741 -21.74 -8.36 18.28
CA TYR A 741 -21.66 -7.28 19.28
C TYR A 741 -22.12 -7.88 20.60
N GLU A 742 -21.32 -7.77 21.67
CA GLU A 742 -21.84 -8.00 23.02
C GLU A 742 -23.07 -7.09 23.12
N GLU A 743 -24.26 -7.67 23.16
CA GLU A 743 -25.48 -6.88 23.33
C GLU A 743 -25.25 -6.10 24.63
N PRO A 744 -25.10 -4.76 24.57
CA PRO A 744 -24.93 -4.00 25.78
C PRO A 744 -26.15 -4.32 26.64
N ALA A 745 -25.93 -4.51 27.95
CA ALA A 745 -27.00 -4.83 28.89
C ALA A 745 -28.20 -3.92 28.57
N PRO A 746 -29.38 -4.47 28.28
CA PRO A 746 -30.46 -3.70 27.68
C PRO A 746 -30.73 -2.50 28.58
N GLY A 747 -30.51 -1.29 28.05
CA GLY A 747 -30.85 -0.06 28.74
C GLY A 747 -32.32 -0.06 29.14
N GLU A 748 -32.75 0.89 29.96
CA GLU A 748 -34.15 1.02 30.35
C GLU A 748 -34.78 2.26 29.72
N GLY A 749 -35.99 2.13 29.22
CA GLY A 749 -36.79 3.27 28.76
C GLY A 749 -36.46 3.75 27.35
N LEU A 750 -36.91 4.96 27.05
CA LEU A 750 -36.96 5.54 25.71
C LEU A 750 -36.17 6.86 25.66
N LEU A 751 -35.14 6.90 24.82
CA LEU A 751 -34.46 8.13 24.42
C LEU A 751 -35.10 8.68 23.15
N ILE A 752 -35.58 9.92 23.19
CA ILE A 752 -36.17 10.60 22.05
C ILE A 752 -35.30 11.79 21.70
N ILE A 753 -34.89 11.90 20.43
CA ILE A 753 -34.24 13.08 19.88
C ILE A 753 -35.17 13.67 18.84
N GLY A 754 -35.59 14.92 19.03
CA GLY A 754 -36.49 15.58 18.09
C GLY A 754 -36.20 17.06 17.92
N ALA A 755 -36.39 17.54 16.70
CA ALA A 755 -36.15 18.94 16.34
C ALA A 755 -34.82 19.51 16.89
N PRO A 756 -33.66 18.89 16.58
CA PRO A 756 -32.36 19.42 16.97
C PRO A 756 -32.16 20.84 16.43
N ASP A 757 -31.66 21.73 17.27
CA ASP A 757 -31.28 23.08 16.87
C ASP A 757 -29.85 23.03 16.34
N PHE A 758 -29.72 22.81 15.03
CA PHE A 758 -28.43 22.76 14.34
C PHE A 758 -27.68 24.10 14.37
N ASP A 759 -28.38 25.19 14.69
CA ASP A 759 -27.83 26.54 14.79
C ASP A 759 -27.52 26.94 16.25
N ALA A 760 -27.84 26.10 17.24
CA ALA A 760 -27.55 26.37 18.64
C ALA A 760 -26.04 26.34 18.90
N ARG A 761 -25.49 27.44 19.46
CA ARG A 761 -24.14 27.42 20.01
C ARG A 761 -24.06 26.36 21.11
N ALA A 762 -23.02 25.53 21.09
CA ALA A 762 -22.73 24.55 22.14
C ALA A 762 -22.69 25.28 23.50
N SER A 763 -23.81 25.24 24.21
CA SER A 763 -23.87 25.73 25.59
C SER A 763 -23.19 24.67 26.44
N SER A 764 -22.09 25.06 27.07
CA SER A 764 -21.51 24.33 28.20
C SER A 764 -22.57 24.30 29.31
N SER A 765 -23.42 23.27 29.35
CA SER A 765 -24.30 23.05 30.50
C SER A 765 -23.50 22.44 31.64
N PRO A 766 -23.95 22.70 32.88
CA PRO A 766 -24.57 21.59 33.61
C PRO A 766 -26.00 21.93 34.03
N ILE A 767 -26.88 20.96 33.84
CA ILE A 767 -28.23 20.92 34.40
C ILE A 767 -28.12 20.83 35.93
N GLY A 768 -28.76 21.74 36.65
CA GLY A 768 -29.02 21.74 38.09
C GLY A 768 -30.31 22.54 38.39
N PRO A 769 -31.01 22.30 39.52
CA PRO A 769 -32.44 22.56 39.63
C PRO A 769 -32.82 24.04 39.81
N GLN A 770 -33.95 24.37 39.17
CA GLN A 770 -34.81 25.56 39.19
C GLN A 770 -34.61 26.63 40.29
N SER A 771 -34.58 27.91 39.89
CA SER A 771 -35.18 29.01 40.66
C SER A 771 -35.64 30.15 39.74
N ALA A 772 -36.73 30.79 40.17
CA ALA A 772 -37.65 31.63 39.41
C ALA A 772 -37.25 33.11 39.26
N ALA A 773 -38.03 33.80 38.42
CA ALA A 773 -38.16 35.27 38.26
C ALA A 773 -37.02 35.94 37.46
N ARG A 774 -37.26 36.80 36.46
CA ARG A 774 -38.33 37.79 36.22
C ARG A 774 -38.28 38.22 34.74
N ARG A 775 -39.43 38.55 34.14
CA ARG A 775 -39.58 39.32 32.89
C ARG A 775 -40.03 40.76 33.27
N PRO A 776 -40.08 41.74 32.35
CA PRO A 776 -39.05 42.53 31.65
C PRO A 776 -39.12 44.04 32.06
N PRO A 777 -38.61 45.01 31.28
CA PRO A 777 -39.48 45.61 30.27
C PRO A 777 -38.80 45.99 28.94
N ALA A 778 -39.65 46.42 28.01
CA ALA A 778 -39.44 46.58 26.58
C ALA A 778 -39.06 48.01 26.14
N ARG A 779 -38.66 48.09 24.86
CA ARG A 779 -38.63 49.22 23.91
C ARG A 779 -37.39 50.15 23.92
N ALA A 780 -36.73 50.21 22.77
CA ALA A 780 -36.70 51.41 21.92
C ALA A 780 -36.25 51.06 20.51
N ARG A 781 -36.97 51.58 19.51
CA ARG A 781 -36.52 51.73 18.13
C ARG A 781 -35.47 52.83 18.10
N ASP A 782 -34.38 52.70 17.34
CA ASP A 782 -33.99 53.77 16.43
C ASP A 782 -33.07 53.34 15.29
N ARG A 783 -33.16 54.09 14.20
CA ARG A 783 -32.44 53.99 12.92
C ARG A 783 -31.07 54.65 13.02
N GLY A 784 -30.14 54.28 12.14
CA GLY A 784 -29.04 55.18 11.73
C GLY A 784 -27.73 54.50 11.40
N ALA A 785 -27.33 54.58 10.13
CA ALA A 785 -26.03 54.17 9.62
C ALA A 785 -24.90 55.14 10.03
N ARG A 786 -23.68 54.63 10.26
CA ARG A 786 -22.44 54.98 9.52
C ARG A 786 -21.18 54.32 10.12
N ARG A 787 -20.19 54.17 9.24
CA ARG A 787 -18.84 53.62 9.39
C ARG A 787 -17.98 54.40 10.40
N ASP A 788 -17.08 53.72 11.10
CA ASP A 788 -15.61 53.86 10.98
C ASP A 788 -14.90 52.97 12.00
N GLY A 789 -13.69 52.51 11.65
CA GLY A 789 -12.99 51.41 12.30
C GLY A 789 -12.23 51.76 13.58
N SER A 790 -12.07 50.75 14.45
CA SER A 790 -10.82 50.49 15.18
C SER A 790 -10.88 49.09 15.79
N PHE A 791 -9.73 48.41 15.75
CA PHE A 791 -9.48 47.09 16.31
C PHE A 791 -9.72 47.07 17.83
N SER A 792 -10.42 46.04 18.31
CA SER A 792 -10.26 45.49 19.66
C SER A 792 -10.63 44.02 19.61
N ALA A 793 -9.72 43.18 20.11
CA ALA A 793 -9.62 41.72 19.96
C ALA A 793 -10.91 40.90 20.11
N PRO A 794 -10.90 39.64 19.63
CA PRO A 794 -11.41 38.61 20.52
C PRO A 794 -10.48 37.41 20.67
N GLU A 795 -10.34 37.10 21.95
CA GLU A 795 -9.83 35.88 22.53
C GLU A 795 -10.60 34.63 22.06
N ARG A 796 -9.82 33.55 21.93
CA ARG A 796 -10.11 32.17 22.35
C ARG A 796 -11.53 31.64 22.16
N GLY A 797 -11.63 30.66 21.27
CA GLY A 797 -12.59 29.56 21.34
C GLY A 797 -13.92 29.82 20.64
N ARG A 798 -13.97 29.62 19.32
CA ARG A 798 -15.22 29.36 18.61
C ARG A 798 -15.05 28.24 17.60
N GLY A 799 -15.92 27.25 17.72
CA GLY A 799 -16.05 26.16 16.77
C GLY A 799 -16.52 26.65 15.40
N LEU A 800 -16.25 25.81 14.39
CA LEU A 800 -16.73 25.86 12.99
C LEU A 800 -17.72 26.99 12.68
N GLU A 801 -17.22 28.18 12.41
CA GLU A 801 -17.98 29.19 11.65
C GLU A 801 -17.58 29.01 10.19
N ALA A 802 -18.41 28.29 9.42
CA ALA A 802 -18.30 28.22 7.97
C ALA A 802 -18.54 29.62 7.40
N HIS A 803 -17.62 30.10 6.56
CA HIS A 803 -17.66 31.47 6.07
C HIS A 803 -18.15 31.61 4.62
N CYS A 804 -18.61 30.54 3.99
CA CYS A 804 -19.18 30.56 2.64
C CYS A 804 -20.51 31.33 2.67
N ALA A 805 -20.64 32.39 1.85
CA ALA A 805 -21.82 33.26 1.86
C ALA A 805 -23.15 32.51 1.59
N ASP A 806 -23.10 31.42 0.82
CA ASP A 806 -24.26 30.56 0.56
C ASP A 806 -24.64 29.68 1.76
N PHE A 807 -23.68 29.27 2.59
CA PHE A 807 -23.97 28.46 3.79
C PHE A 807 -24.27 29.29 5.05
N ARG A 808 -23.81 30.55 5.15
CA ARG A 808 -24.17 31.44 6.28
C ARG A 808 -25.66 31.80 6.33
N SER A 809 -26.36 31.67 5.20
CA SER A 809 -27.81 31.89 5.10
C SER A 809 -28.62 30.60 5.25
N MET A 810 -27.97 29.43 5.18
CA MET A 810 -28.63 28.14 5.41
C MET A 810 -28.90 27.95 6.90
N ARG A 811 -30.12 28.29 7.29
CA ARG A 811 -30.73 27.88 8.55
C ARG A 811 -31.19 26.44 8.39
N PHE A 812 -30.55 25.50 9.07
CA PHE A 812 -31.10 24.15 9.20
C PHE A 812 -32.18 24.17 10.27
N SER A 813 -33.34 24.71 9.89
CA SER A 813 -34.52 24.66 10.76
C SER A 813 -34.82 23.19 11.06
N PRO A 814 -35.16 22.85 12.31
CA PRO A 814 -35.52 21.48 12.62
C PRO A 814 -36.68 21.03 11.73
N LEU A 815 -36.66 19.76 11.32
CA LEU A 815 -37.65 19.22 10.40
C LEU A 815 -39.08 19.50 10.91
N PRO A 816 -40.00 19.99 10.05
CA PRO A 816 -41.36 20.30 10.46
C PRO A 816 -42.03 19.07 11.10
N GLY A 817 -42.75 19.27 12.21
CA GLY A 817 -43.43 18.18 12.91
C GLY A 817 -42.53 17.28 13.77
N ALA A 818 -41.20 17.30 13.62
CA ALA A 818 -40.28 16.46 14.40
C ALA A 818 -40.40 16.71 15.93
N ARG A 819 -40.73 17.94 16.34
CA ARG A 819 -40.98 18.24 17.75
C ARG A 819 -42.30 17.63 18.25
N ALA A 820 -43.33 17.68 17.41
CA ALA A 820 -44.64 17.10 17.72
C ALA A 820 -44.57 15.57 17.75
N GLU A 821 -43.82 14.96 16.83
CA GLU A 821 -43.51 13.52 16.82
C GLU A 821 -42.78 13.10 18.10
N ALA A 822 -41.73 13.83 18.49
CA ALA A 822 -41.05 13.56 19.74
C ALA A 822 -41.97 13.69 20.97
N GLU A 823 -42.97 14.58 20.92
CA GLU A 823 -43.97 14.76 21.97
C GLU A 823 -44.99 13.62 22.01
N GLU A 824 -45.50 13.22 20.86
CA GLU A 824 -46.51 12.20 20.74
C GLU A 824 -45.96 10.81 21.05
N VAL A 825 -44.77 10.47 20.55
CA VAL A 825 -44.09 9.21 20.87
C VAL A 825 -43.75 9.12 22.35
N ALA A 826 -43.32 10.23 22.98
CA ALA A 826 -43.14 10.28 24.42
C ALA A 826 -44.46 10.01 25.17
N ALA A 827 -45.57 10.58 24.70
CA ALA A 827 -46.87 10.40 25.31
C ALA A 827 -47.40 8.97 25.10
N ALA A 828 -47.22 8.39 23.90
CA ALA A 828 -47.60 7.04 23.57
C ALA A 828 -46.83 6.01 24.40
N TRP A 829 -45.52 6.19 24.58
CA TRP A 829 -44.71 5.34 25.45
C TRP A 829 -45.20 5.39 26.90
N ARG A 830 -45.47 6.58 27.43
CA ARG A 830 -46.02 6.73 28.80
C ARG A 830 -47.40 6.10 28.95
N ARG A 831 -48.24 6.14 27.91
CA ARG A 831 -49.56 5.48 27.91
C ARG A 831 -49.45 3.96 27.83
N GLY A 832 -48.57 3.44 26.97
CA GLY A 832 -48.36 2.01 26.75
C GLY A 832 -47.60 1.30 27.89
N GLY A 833 -46.69 1.99 28.58
CA GLY A 833 -45.93 1.44 29.72
C GLY A 833 -46.81 1.04 30.91
N VAL A 834 -48.01 1.62 31.03
CA VAL A 834 -49.01 1.24 32.06
C VAL A 834 -49.67 -0.12 31.75
N GLN A 835 -49.64 -0.58 30.49
CA GLN A 835 -50.29 -1.82 30.05
C GLN A 835 -49.32 -3.01 29.87
N SER A 836 -48.03 -2.76 29.63
CA SER A 836 -47.03 -3.81 29.31
C SER A 836 -46.02 -4.11 30.42
N GLY A 837 -46.06 -3.40 31.55
CA GLY A 837 -45.10 -3.58 32.65
C GLY A 837 -43.70 -3.02 32.37
N ALA A 838 -43.51 -2.24 31.32
CA ALA A 838 -42.23 -1.59 31.01
C ALA A 838 -41.98 -0.40 31.97
N THR A 839 -40.99 -0.53 32.86
CA THR A 839 -40.66 0.43 33.94
C THR A 839 -39.75 1.59 33.54
N GLY A 840 -39.22 1.61 32.31
CA GLY A 840 -38.20 2.57 31.90
C GLY A 840 -38.72 3.98 31.56
N GLY A 841 -38.05 5.01 32.08
CA GLY A 841 -38.38 6.42 31.86
C GLY A 841 -38.20 6.92 30.42
N VAL A 842 -38.71 8.11 30.12
CA VAL A 842 -38.55 8.77 28.80
C VAL A 842 -37.59 9.95 28.93
N LEU A 843 -36.42 9.87 28.31
CA LEU A 843 -35.51 11.01 28.16
C LEU A 843 -35.72 11.64 26.79
N ARG A 844 -36.17 12.90 26.79
CA ARG A 844 -36.44 13.65 25.56
C ARG A 844 -35.46 14.79 25.39
N LEU A 845 -34.68 14.75 24.32
CA LEU A 845 -33.75 15.79 23.90
C LEU A 845 -34.34 16.53 22.70
N THR A 846 -34.53 17.85 22.81
CA THR A 846 -35.02 18.68 21.70
C THR A 846 -34.29 20.02 21.62
N GLY A 847 -34.28 20.65 20.44
CA GLY A 847 -33.64 21.95 20.25
C GLY A 847 -32.14 21.88 20.57
N SER A 848 -31.63 22.84 21.35
CA SER A 848 -30.22 22.89 21.74
C SER A 848 -29.78 21.74 22.66
N ALA A 849 -30.72 21.05 23.32
CA ALA A 849 -30.43 19.88 24.15
C ALA A 849 -30.25 18.59 23.33
N ALA A 850 -30.67 18.56 22.06
CA ALA A 850 -30.50 17.44 21.13
C ALA A 850 -29.12 17.46 20.44
N GLY A 851 -28.06 17.72 21.21
CA GLY A 851 -26.69 17.77 20.71
C GLY A 851 -25.98 16.41 20.76
N LYS A 852 -24.93 16.25 19.94
CA LYS A 852 -24.10 15.03 19.87
C LYS A 852 -23.55 14.59 21.23
N ALA A 853 -23.13 15.53 22.08
CA ALA A 853 -22.59 15.22 23.41
C ALA A 853 -23.69 14.66 24.36
N ALA A 854 -24.87 15.27 24.34
CA ALA A 854 -26.01 14.81 25.14
C ALA A 854 -26.48 13.42 24.68
N PHE A 855 -26.51 13.16 23.37
CA PHE A 855 -26.78 11.83 22.84
C PHE A 855 -25.76 10.80 23.33
N LYS A 856 -24.46 11.07 23.19
CA LYS A 856 -23.40 10.14 23.63
C LYS A 856 -23.47 9.80 25.11
N GLN A 857 -23.86 10.75 25.96
CA GLN A 857 -24.05 10.51 27.40
C GLN A 857 -25.33 9.72 27.71
N ALA A 858 -26.40 9.94 26.95
CA ALA A 858 -27.72 9.35 27.21
C ALA A 858 -27.91 7.97 26.59
N ALA A 859 -27.34 7.71 25.42
CA ALA A 859 -27.68 6.55 24.58
C ALA A 859 -27.41 5.21 25.26
N ALA A 860 -26.30 5.09 25.98
CA ALA A 860 -25.91 3.84 26.64
C ALA A 860 -26.89 3.37 27.73
N GLY A 861 -27.73 4.27 28.26
CA GLY A 861 -28.67 3.95 29.34
C GLY A 861 -30.10 3.58 28.88
N HIS A 862 -30.42 3.69 27.59
CA HIS A 862 -31.82 3.57 27.11
C HIS A 862 -32.00 2.40 26.14
N ARG A 863 -33.15 1.72 26.24
CA ARG A 863 -33.47 0.55 25.41
C ARG A 863 -33.85 0.93 23.98
N VAL A 864 -34.65 1.98 23.86
CA VAL A 864 -35.25 2.40 22.60
C VAL A 864 -34.76 3.80 22.29
N LEU A 865 -34.24 4.01 21.09
CA LEU A 865 -33.94 5.32 20.54
C LEU A 865 -34.98 5.66 19.48
N HIS A 866 -35.67 6.78 19.65
CA HIS A 866 -36.52 7.37 18.63
C HIS A 866 -35.90 8.66 18.12
N LEU A 867 -35.57 8.70 16.84
CA LEU A 867 -35.15 9.91 16.13
C LEU A 867 -36.37 10.47 15.42
N ALA A 868 -36.96 11.52 15.97
CA ALA A 868 -38.12 12.16 15.38
C ALA A 868 -37.65 12.94 14.14
N THR A 869 -38.04 12.44 12.96
CA THR A 869 -37.59 12.99 11.69
C THR A 869 -38.63 13.88 11.05
N HIS A 870 -39.94 13.57 11.11
CA HIS A 870 -41.11 14.32 10.57
C HIS A 870 -42.30 13.38 10.28
N ALA A 871 -42.09 12.05 10.36
CA ALA A 871 -42.81 11.04 9.59
C ALA A 871 -44.31 10.91 9.88
N PHE A 872 -44.80 11.41 11.02
CA PHE A 872 -46.20 11.23 11.43
C PHE A 872 -47.15 12.38 11.06
N PHE A 873 -46.67 13.53 10.56
CA PHE A 873 -47.50 14.76 10.52
C PHE A 873 -47.63 15.44 9.15
N LEU A 874 -47.06 14.88 8.08
CA LEU A 874 -47.06 15.56 6.78
C LEU A 874 -48.37 15.46 5.99
N ASP A 875 -49.34 14.64 6.42
CA ASP A 875 -50.65 14.56 5.75
C ASP A 875 -51.89 14.91 6.62
N ASP A 876 -51.71 15.35 7.88
CA ASP A 876 -52.86 15.69 8.78
C ASP A 876 -52.95 17.16 9.21
N LEU A 877 -52.18 18.07 8.61
CA LEU A 877 -52.27 19.51 8.88
C LEU A 877 -52.96 20.29 7.76
N ARG A 878 -54.25 20.01 7.54
CA ARG A 878 -55.39 20.92 7.84
C ARG A 878 -56.71 20.46 7.18
N PRO A 879 -57.87 20.78 7.80
CA PRO A 879 -59.22 20.36 7.37
C PRO A 879 -59.67 20.88 6.00
#